data_AF-A0A8X8Y3I8-F1
#
_entry.id   AF-A0A8X8Y3I8-F1
#
_cell.length_a   1.000
_cell.length_b   1.000
_cell.length_c   1.000
_cell.angle_alpha   90.00
_cell.angle_beta   90.00
_cell.angle_gamma   90.00
#
_symmetry.space_group_name_H-M   'P 1'
#
loop_
_entity.id
_entity.type
_entity.pdbx_description
1 polymer ?
#
loop_
_entity_poly.entity_id
_entity_poly.type
_entity_poly.pdbx_seq_one_letter_code
_entity_poly.pdbx_strand_id
1 'polypeptide(L)'
;MKGNSGETKIVQELILYAASAALSCLVLFVGLRQLDPNREASKKALEHKKEIAKRLGRPLIQTNSYEDIVACDVVNPEHIDVKFESIGGLDAIKQALYELVILPLRRPELFSHGKLLGPQKGVLLYGPPGTGKTMLAKAIAKESGAVFINVRIANLMSKWFGDAQKLVTAVFTLAYKLQPAIIFIDEVDSFLGQRKSSDHEALTNMKTEFMALWDGFTTDQNARVMVLAATNRPSELDEAILRRLPQSFEIGLPDRKDRVAILKVILKDETVEDDIDYERIAALCEGYTGSDLLELCKKAAYFPIRELLDDEKSGKPSKEPRPLSQTDLERVVATTTKTNVAAVEFGRFSSQSSGLYQQRDSDDYQTFRSCTNAIITGIELRSDVNARFFFQNYIIGAFKPACSITVSFGDGKSRKQVLFIGFDFDYGCVFASAVALKKDNGKTVLIPVFHSQDTISGKISIEPISGKKVEHNGIKVELLGQIEIYFDRGNYYDFTSLVRELDVPGEIYERKTFPFEFSTVEMPYETYNGTNVRLRYVLKVSISRNYGGSIMEYQDFVVRNYAPPPSINNSIKMEVGIEDCLHIEFEYNKSKYHLKDVIVGKIYFLLVRIKIKNMDLEIRRRESTGSGTNTHVETETLAKFELMDGAPVRGESIPIRLFLSPYELAPTYSNINNKFSVKYYLNLVLVDEEDRRYFKQQEITMYRLSETS
;
A
#
# COMPACT_ATOMS: atom_id res chain seq x y z
N MET A 1 21.73 -53.97 85.79
CA MET A 1 20.48 -54.41 85.14
C MET A 1 20.33 -53.63 83.84
N LYS A 2 19.91 -54.34 82.79
CA LYS A 2 19.84 -53.93 81.39
C LYS A 2 18.86 -52.77 81.19
N GLY A 3 19.23 -51.77 80.39
CA GLY A 3 18.28 -50.77 79.87
C GLY A 3 18.96 -49.44 79.57
N ASN A 4 19.44 -49.26 78.34
CA ASN A 4 19.55 -47.93 77.67
C ASN A 4 20.16 -47.99 76.26
N SER A 5 20.72 -49.12 75.81
CA SER A 5 21.24 -49.20 74.43
C SER A 5 20.17 -49.42 73.35
N GLY A 6 18.93 -49.70 73.75
CA GLY A 6 17.77 -49.86 72.86
C GLY A 6 17.13 -48.52 72.48
N GLU A 7 16.93 -47.61 73.44
CA GLU A 7 16.27 -46.32 73.18
C GLU A 7 17.11 -45.43 72.27
N THR A 8 18.43 -45.39 72.43
CA THR A 8 19.30 -44.57 71.57
C THR A 8 19.32 -45.07 70.12
N LYS A 9 19.16 -46.38 69.89
CA LYS A 9 19.07 -46.95 68.54
C LYS A 9 17.72 -46.67 67.88
N ILE A 10 16.63 -46.79 68.64
CA ILE A 10 15.27 -46.49 68.13
C ILE A 10 15.14 -45.01 67.78
N VAL A 11 15.71 -44.11 68.60
CA VAL A 11 15.73 -42.68 68.31
C VAL A 11 16.58 -42.36 67.07
N GLN A 12 17.73 -43.03 66.89
CA GLN A 12 18.55 -42.87 65.68
C GLN A 12 17.83 -43.37 64.42
N GLU A 13 17.13 -44.51 64.49
CA GLU A 13 16.34 -45.01 63.36
C GLU A 13 15.15 -44.11 63.02
N LEU A 14 14.48 -43.54 64.03
CA LEU A 14 13.40 -42.55 63.83
C LEU A 14 13.89 -41.26 63.19
N ILE A 15 15.07 -40.75 63.60
CA ILE A 15 15.68 -39.58 62.98
C ILE A 15 16.08 -39.89 61.54
N LEU A 16 16.62 -41.08 61.27
CA LEU A 16 17.00 -41.51 59.92
C LEU A 16 15.77 -41.66 59.01
N TYR A 17 14.66 -42.18 59.54
CA TYR A 17 13.38 -42.26 58.83
C TYR A 17 12.74 -40.89 58.59
N ALA A 18 12.81 -39.99 59.56
CA ALA A 18 12.32 -38.63 59.39
C ALA A 18 13.16 -37.87 58.35
N ALA A 19 14.48 -38.05 58.36
CA ALA A 19 15.39 -37.48 57.39
C ALA A 19 15.15 -38.04 55.98
N SER A 20 14.93 -39.35 55.84
CA SER A 20 14.64 -39.98 54.54
C SER A 20 13.26 -39.58 54.00
N ALA A 21 12.25 -39.45 54.86
CA ALA A 21 10.93 -38.94 54.49
C ALA A 21 11.00 -37.46 54.06
N ALA A 22 11.77 -36.63 54.77
CA ALA A 22 11.99 -35.24 54.39
C ALA A 22 12.74 -35.12 53.05
N LEU A 23 13.76 -35.97 52.83
CA LEU A 23 14.51 -36.01 51.57
C LEU A 23 13.61 -36.45 50.41
N SER A 24 12.79 -37.49 50.62
CA SER A 24 11.80 -37.97 49.64
C SER A 24 10.76 -36.91 49.30
N CYS A 25 10.24 -36.19 50.31
CA CYS A 25 9.30 -35.10 50.12
C CYS A 25 9.93 -33.92 49.36
N LEU A 26 11.21 -33.61 49.63
CA LEU A 26 11.95 -32.56 48.92
C LEU A 26 12.22 -32.95 47.47
N VAL A 27 12.58 -34.22 47.21
CA VAL A 27 12.75 -34.76 45.85
C VAL A 27 11.43 -34.76 45.08
N LEU A 28 10.32 -35.13 45.72
CA LEU A 28 8.97 -35.04 45.15
C LEU A 28 8.57 -33.59 44.88
N PHE A 29 8.85 -32.66 45.78
CA PHE A 29 8.54 -31.24 45.61
C PHE A 29 9.36 -30.58 44.49
N VAL A 30 10.64 -30.95 44.36
CA VAL A 30 11.51 -30.50 43.26
C VAL A 30 11.12 -31.17 41.94
N GLY A 31 10.78 -32.46 41.95
CA GLY A 31 10.32 -33.22 40.79
C GLY A 31 8.97 -32.70 40.26
N LEU A 32 8.02 -32.43 41.14
CA LEU A 32 6.73 -31.80 40.78
C LEU A 32 6.93 -30.38 40.23
N ARG A 33 7.91 -29.61 40.74
CA ARG A 33 8.31 -28.31 40.18
C ARG A 33 9.05 -28.39 38.84
N GLN A 34 9.60 -29.55 38.48
CA GLN A 34 10.20 -29.79 37.15
C GLN A 34 9.17 -30.31 36.13
N LEU A 35 8.08 -30.94 36.59
CA LEU A 35 7.01 -31.47 35.75
C LEU A 35 5.94 -30.45 35.38
N ASP A 36 6.08 -29.18 35.77
CA ASP A 36 5.10 -28.14 35.44
C ASP A 36 5.24 -27.69 33.97
N PRO A 37 4.32 -28.11 33.05
CA PRO A 37 4.43 -27.83 31.62
C PRO A 37 4.34 -26.32 31.32
N ASN A 38 3.83 -25.52 32.27
CA ASN A 38 3.70 -24.07 32.12
C ASN A 38 4.93 -23.28 32.59
N ARG A 39 6.00 -23.93 33.08
CA ARG A 39 7.18 -23.21 33.59
C ARG A 39 7.95 -22.48 32.51
N GLU A 40 8.09 -23.08 31.33
CA GLU A 40 8.71 -22.42 30.18
C GLU A 40 7.83 -21.27 29.66
N ALA A 41 6.51 -21.48 29.59
CA ALA A 41 5.56 -20.44 29.19
C ALA A 41 5.57 -19.26 30.18
N SER A 42 5.61 -19.54 31.48
CA SER A 42 5.75 -18.54 32.54
C SER A 42 7.08 -17.80 32.40
N LYS A 43 8.22 -18.50 32.28
CA LYS A 43 9.53 -17.84 32.06
C LYS A 43 9.55 -16.94 30.84
N LYS A 44 9.02 -17.40 29.70
CA LYS A 44 8.90 -16.60 28.47
C LYS A 44 8.01 -15.37 28.68
N ALA A 45 6.88 -15.51 29.39
CA ALA A 45 6.01 -14.38 29.73
C ALA A 45 6.69 -13.36 30.65
N LEU A 46 7.51 -13.82 31.59
CA LEU A 46 8.27 -12.98 32.52
C LEU A 46 9.40 -12.21 31.81
N GLU A 47 10.09 -12.87 30.88
CA GLU A 47 11.14 -12.25 30.05
C GLU A 47 10.55 -11.22 29.09
N HIS A 48 9.44 -11.56 28.43
CA HIS A 48 8.69 -10.64 27.57
C HIS A 48 8.20 -9.40 28.35
N LYS A 49 7.69 -9.60 29.57
CA LYS A 49 7.28 -8.49 30.46
C LYS A 49 8.44 -7.60 30.89
N LYS A 50 9.62 -8.18 31.15
CA LYS A 50 10.84 -7.40 31.45
C LYS A 50 11.33 -6.62 30.23
N GLU A 51 11.22 -7.18 29.04
CA GLU A 51 11.57 -6.49 27.79
C GLU A 51 10.62 -5.31 27.53
N ILE A 52 9.31 -5.52 27.68
CA ILE A 52 8.30 -4.46 27.57
C ILE A 52 8.55 -3.37 28.63
N ALA A 53 8.78 -3.74 29.90
CA ALA A 53 9.08 -2.77 30.95
C ALA A 53 10.36 -1.96 30.66
N LYS A 54 11.39 -2.59 30.09
CA LYS A 54 12.61 -1.92 29.65
C LYS A 54 12.34 -0.94 28.50
N ARG A 55 11.49 -1.30 27.54
CA ARG A 55 11.09 -0.41 26.43
C ARG A 55 10.23 0.77 26.89
N LEU A 56 9.35 0.53 27.86
CA LEU A 56 8.41 1.54 28.39
C LEU A 56 9.04 2.48 29.42
N GLY A 57 10.26 2.20 29.90
CA GLY A 57 10.98 3.04 30.87
C GLY A 57 10.29 3.15 32.24
N ARG A 58 9.41 2.20 32.59
CA ARG A 58 8.57 2.22 33.80
C ARG A 58 8.58 0.87 34.53
N PRO A 59 8.31 0.82 35.84
CA PRO A 59 8.26 -0.43 36.61
C PRO A 59 7.19 -1.39 36.06
N LEU A 60 7.43 -2.69 36.21
CA LEU A 60 6.57 -3.79 35.72
C LEU A 60 5.10 -3.57 36.13
N ILE A 61 4.29 -3.11 35.17
CA ILE A 61 2.85 -2.97 35.32
C ILE A 61 2.23 -4.37 35.19
N GLN A 62 1.23 -4.69 36.02
CA GLN A 62 0.42 -5.89 35.81
C GLN A 62 -0.39 -5.73 34.52
N THR A 63 0.06 -6.40 33.47
CA THR A 63 -0.58 -6.38 32.16
C THR A 63 -1.42 -7.64 31.91
N ASN A 64 -2.57 -7.44 31.25
CA ASN A 64 -3.39 -8.51 30.69
C ASN A 64 -2.81 -8.99 29.34
N SER A 65 -3.19 -10.18 28.88
CA SER A 65 -2.71 -10.75 27.60
C SER A 65 -2.98 -9.83 26.40
N TYR A 66 -4.11 -9.12 26.39
CA TYR A 66 -4.46 -8.14 25.36
C TYR A 66 -3.63 -6.85 25.47
N GLU A 67 -3.28 -6.43 26.69
CA GLU A 67 -2.44 -5.25 26.90
C GLU A 67 -0.99 -5.51 26.46
N ASP A 68 -0.49 -6.74 26.60
CA ASP A 68 0.83 -7.15 26.09
C ASP A 68 0.91 -7.04 24.55
N ILE A 69 -0.20 -7.28 23.84
CA ILE A 69 -0.28 -7.13 22.38
C ILE A 69 -0.20 -5.64 22.01
N VAL A 70 -0.97 -4.79 22.68
CA VAL A 70 -0.98 -3.33 22.43
C VAL A 70 0.34 -2.69 22.83
N ALA A 71 1.02 -3.21 23.87
CA ALA A 71 2.32 -2.70 24.33
C ALA A 71 3.39 -2.68 23.24
N CYS A 72 3.25 -3.50 22.19
CA CYS A 72 4.15 -3.49 21.03
C CYS A 72 4.01 -2.21 20.16
N ASP A 73 2.84 -1.58 20.15
CA ASP A 73 2.55 -0.35 19.38
C ASP A 73 2.75 0.92 20.24
N VAL A 74 3.22 0.77 21.49
CA VAL A 74 3.50 1.88 22.40
C VAL A 74 4.91 2.42 22.15
N VAL A 75 5.00 3.72 21.93
CA VAL A 75 6.26 4.44 21.73
C VAL A 75 6.53 5.34 22.92
N ASN A 76 7.71 5.17 23.52
CA ASN A 76 8.19 6.03 24.60
C ASN A 76 8.57 7.41 24.03
N PRO A 77 8.20 8.53 24.68
CA PRO A 77 8.61 9.87 24.24
C PRO A 77 10.13 9.98 24.01
N GLU A 78 10.98 9.29 24.77
CA GLU A 78 12.44 9.35 24.57
C GLU A 78 12.89 8.85 23.18
N HIS A 79 12.16 7.89 22.59
CA HIS A 79 12.47 7.29 21.28
C HIS A 79 11.75 7.96 20.10
N ILE A 80 11.02 9.06 20.35
CA ILE A 80 10.45 9.86 19.26
C ILE A 80 11.50 10.85 18.78
N ASP A 81 11.89 10.75 17.51
CA ASP A 81 12.93 11.59 16.89
C ASP A 81 12.42 12.96 16.44
N VAL A 82 11.10 13.14 16.37
CA VAL A 82 10.46 14.36 15.86
C VAL A 82 10.19 15.34 17.01
N LYS A 83 10.68 16.58 16.89
CA LYS A 83 10.39 17.71 17.80
C LYS A 83 9.61 18.81 17.10
N PHE A 84 9.13 19.81 17.84
CA PHE A 84 8.46 20.98 17.25
C PHE A 84 9.37 21.76 16.29
N GLU A 85 10.68 21.76 16.54
CA GLU A 85 11.71 22.34 15.67
C GLU A 85 11.87 21.60 14.34
N SER A 86 11.48 20.32 14.29
CA SER A 86 11.53 19.48 13.08
C SER A 86 10.33 19.72 12.15
N ILE A 87 9.44 20.66 12.48
CA ILE A 87 8.26 21.01 11.69
C ILE A 87 8.43 22.46 11.25
N GLY A 88 8.47 22.71 9.94
CA GLY A 88 8.50 24.08 9.41
C GLY A 88 7.12 24.74 9.48
N GLY A 89 7.06 26.00 9.92
CA GLY A 89 5.82 26.79 9.93
C GLY A 89 4.81 26.42 11.03
N LEU A 90 3.54 26.78 10.81
CA LEU A 90 2.40 26.50 11.70
C LEU A 90 2.54 27.12 13.10
N ASP A 91 3.22 28.24 13.25
CA ASP A 91 3.58 28.81 14.56
C ASP A 91 2.35 29.09 15.45
N ALA A 92 1.27 29.61 14.85
CA ALA A 92 0.01 29.85 15.57
C ALA A 92 -0.62 28.54 16.07
N ILE A 93 -0.60 27.48 15.26
CA ILE A 93 -1.15 26.17 15.64
C ILE A 93 -0.26 25.50 16.68
N LYS A 94 1.07 25.58 16.54
CA LYS A 94 2.02 25.08 17.54
C LYS A 94 1.81 25.75 18.90
N GLN A 95 1.62 27.08 18.92
CA GLN A 95 1.33 27.80 20.15
C GLN A 95 0.00 27.34 20.77
N ALA A 96 -1.07 27.25 19.98
CA ALA A 96 -2.35 26.77 20.47
C ALA A 96 -2.29 25.32 21.00
N LEU A 97 -1.59 24.42 20.31
CA LEU A 97 -1.33 23.05 20.77
C LEU A 97 -0.46 23.02 22.03
N TYR A 98 0.51 23.94 22.15
CA TYR A 98 1.30 24.04 23.36
C TYR A 98 0.43 24.37 24.57
N GLU A 99 -0.44 25.36 24.45
CA GLU A 99 -1.33 25.82 25.51
C GLU A 99 -2.45 24.82 25.84
N LEU A 100 -3.07 24.22 24.82
CA LEU A 100 -4.27 23.39 24.97
C LEU A 100 -3.98 21.90 25.17
N VAL A 101 -2.82 21.42 24.72
CA VAL A 101 -2.48 19.98 24.72
C VAL A 101 -1.25 19.69 25.57
N ILE A 102 -0.13 20.36 25.29
CA ILE A 102 1.16 20.04 25.92
C ILE A 102 1.18 20.50 27.37
N LEU A 103 0.76 21.74 27.64
CA LEU A 103 0.82 22.34 28.96
C LEU A 103 -0.04 21.59 29.99
N PRO A 104 -1.29 21.16 29.69
CA PRO A 104 -2.08 20.35 30.63
C PRO A 104 -1.51 18.96 30.91
N LEU A 105 -0.84 18.33 29.93
CA LEU A 105 -0.19 17.03 30.13
C LEU A 105 1.09 17.15 30.97
N ARG A 106 1.86 18.23 30.77
CA ARG A 106 3.16 18.46 31.40
C ARG A 106 3.06 19.07 32.81
N ARG A 107 2.10 19.98 33.01
CA ARG A 107 1.86 20.72 34.26
C ARG A 107 0.40 20.65 34.70
N PRO A 108 -0.12 19.46 35.03
CA PRO A 108 -1.51 19.29 35.44
C PRO A 108 -1.89 20.12 36.68
N GLU A 109 -0.93 20.46 37.54
CA GLU A 109 -1.11 21.31 38.72
C GLU A 109 -1.61 22.73 38.41
N LEU A 110 -1.37 23.24 37.20
CA LEU A 110 -1.85 24.55 36.78
C LEU A 110 -3.34 24.52 36.41
N PHE A 111 -3.89 23.35 36.10
CA PHE A 111 -5.26 23.16 35.63
C PHE A 111 -6.17 22.49 36.68
N SER A 112 -5.63 22.20 37.88
CA SER A 112 -6.40 21.68 39.01
C SER A 112 -7.21 22.76 39.75
N HIS A 113 -6.94 24.04 39.49
CA HIS A 113 -7.59 25.17 40.13
C HIS A 113 -8.75 25.71 39.28
N GLY A 114 -9.96 25.24 39.56
CA GLY A 114 -11.20 25.71 38.93
C GLY A 114 -11.75 24.76 37.85
N LYS A 115 -13.07 24.82 37.62
CA LYS A 115 -13.78 23.90 36.70
C LYS A 115 -13.68 24.28 35.22
N LEU A 116 -13.29 25.52 34.90
CA LEU A 116 -13.32 26.06 33.54
C LEU A 116 -12.07 25.70 32.72
N LEU A 117 -10.93 25.50 33.37
CA LEU A 117 -9.64 25.21 32.73
C LEU A 117 -9.36 23.71 32.63
N GLY A 118 -10.41 22.88 32.56
CA GLY A 118 -10.25 21.43 32.45
C GLY A 118 -9.48 21.03 31.17
N PRO A 119 -8.53 20.07 31.23
CA PRO A 119 -7.81 19.61 30.06
C PRO A 119 -8.78 19.00 29.04
N GLN A 120 -8.67 19.44 27.79
CA GLN A 120 -9.44 18.86 26.69
C GLN A 120 -8.88 17.47 26.38
N LYS A 121 -9.74 16.46 26.30
CA LYS A 121 -9.32 15.06 26.13
C LYS A 121 -9.45 14.53 24.70
N GLY A 122 -9.87 15.41 23.79
CA GLY A 122 -10.04 15.10 22.37
C GLY A 122 -9.56 16.25 21.50
N VAL A 123 -8.67 15.95 20.54
CA VAL A 123 -8.15 16.91 19.57
C VAL A 123 -8.18 16.32 18.17
N LEU A 124 -8.72 17.04 17.20
CA LEU A 124 -8.76 16.67 15.79
C LEU A 124 -7.75 17.50 14.99
N LEU A 125 -6.88 16.83 14.24
CA LEU A 125 -6.02 17.42 13.22
C LEU A 125 -6.60 17.09 11.85
N TYR A 126 -6.97 18.08 11.04
CA TYR A 126 -7.53 17.84 9.71
C TYR A 126 -6.92 18.73 8.65
N GLY A 127 -6.96 18.29 7.39
CA GLY A 127 -6.44 19.06 6.26
C GLY A 127 -5.96 18.15 5.14
N PRO A 128 -5.51 18.70 4.00
CA PRO A 128 -5.08 17.91 2.85
C PRO A 128 -3.94 16.93 3.18
N PRO A 129 -3.79 15.83 2.42
CA PRO A 129 -2.70 14.88 2.63
C PRO A 129 -1.33 15.55 2.42
N GLY A 130 -0.29 15.03 3.08
CA GLY A 130 1.07 15.54 2.92
C GLY A 130 1.42 16.82 3.70
N THR A 131 0.54 17.33 4.56
CA THR A 131 0.79 18.52 5.39
C THR A 131 1.44 18.24 6.75
N GLY A 132 1.82 16.98 7.04
CA GLY A 132 2.59 16.64 8.24
C GLY A 132 1.78 16.38 9.51
N LYS A 133 0.47 16.09 9.42
CA LYS A 133 -0.41 15.79 10.58
C LYS A 133 0.16 14.72 11.52
N THR A 134 0.59 13.59 10.98
CA THR A 134 1.20 12.48 11.75
C THR A 134 2.55 12.89 12.37
N MET A 135 3.31 13.76 11.71
CA MET A 135 4.57 14.30 12.24
C MET A 135 4.31 15.24 13.41
N LEU A 136 3.31 16.12 13.30
CA LEU A 136 2.86 17.00 14.37
C LEU A 136 2.40 16.22 15.60
N ALA A 137 1.61 15.15 15.41
CA ALA A 137 1.16 14.28 16.49
C ALA A 137 2.32 13.68 17.30
N LYS A 138 3.35 13.17 16.61
CA LYS A 138 4.57 12.64 17.26
C LYS A 138 5.32 13.74 18.02
N ALA A 139 5.43 14.92 17.43
CA ALA A 139 6.10 16.04 18.06
C ALA A 139 5.38 16.51 19.34
N ILE A 140 4.05 16.53 19.36
CA ILE A 140 3.25 16.83 20.55
C ILE A 140 3.55 15.82 21.67
N ALA A 141 3.63 14.54 21.34
CA ALA A 141 3.95 13.49 22.32
C ALA A 141 5.36 13.65 22.91
N LYS A 142 6.34 14.00 22.06
CA LYS A 142 7.71 14.30 22.50
C LYS A 142 7.77 15.47 23.47
N GLU A 143 7.14 16.59 23.13
CA GLU A 143 7.17 17.83 23.91
C GLU A 143 6.37 17.75 25.23
N SER A 144 5.29 16.96 25.22
CA SER A 144 4.48 16.70 26.41
C SER A 144 5.10 15.65 27.35
N GLY A 145 6.09 14.88 26.88
CA GLY A 145 6.62 13.73 27.62
C GLY A 145 5.58 12.63 27.84
N ALA A 146 4.57 12.58 26.97
CA ALA A 146 3.49 11.61 27.04
C ALA A 146 3.84 10.35 26.22
N VAL A 147 3.43 9.20 26.74
CA VAL A 147 3.53 7.92 26.02
C VAL A 147 2.63 7.97 24.78
N PHE A 148 3.16 7.63 23.62
CA PHE A 148 2.44 7.69 22.35
C PHE A 148 1.96 6.30 21.95
N ILE A 149 0.65 6.10 21.88
CA ILE A 149 0.03 4.84 21.47
C ILE A 149 -0.57 5.03 20.09
N ASN A 150 0.05 4.45 19.07
CA ASN A 150 -0.44 4.56 17.70
C ASN A 150 -1.44 3.45 17.40
N VAL A 151 -2.72 3.80 17.32
CA VAL A 151 -3.81 2.86 17.05
C VAL A 151 -4.02 2.76 15.54
N ARG A 152 -3.54 1.65 14.97
CA ARG A 152 -3.81 1.29 13.57
C ARG A 152 -4.96 0.30 13.50
N ILE A 153 -5.99 0.62 12.71
CA ILE A 153 -7.22 -0.18 12.59
C ILE A 153 -6.92 -1.61 12.13
N ALA A 154 -5.96 -1.78 11.22
CA ALA A 154 -5.51 -3.08 10.75
C ALA A 154 -5.06 -3.99 11.91
N ASN A 155 -4.43 -3.45 12.96
CA ASN A 155 -3.96 -4.22 14.11
C ASN A 155 -5.11 -4.67 15.02
N LEU A 156 -6.19 -3.88 15.09
CA LEU A 156 -7.38 -4.22 15.88
C LEU A 156 -8.22 -5.33 15.22
N MET A 157 -8.21 -5.41 13.88
CA MET A 157 -8.99 -6.38 13.11
C MET A 157 -8.25 -7.71 12.88
N SER A 158 -6.92 -7.71 12.75
CA SER A 158 -6.20 -8.85 12.19
C SER A 158 -5.88 -9.99 13.18
N LYS A 159 -5.88 -9.74 14.49
CA LYS A 159 -5.22 -10.67 15.42
C LYS A 159 -6.10 -11.75 16.03
N TRP A 160 -7.40 -11.56 16.24
CA TRP A 160 -8.32 -12.60 16.74
C TRP A 160 -9.75 -12.25 16.36
N PHE A 161 -10.35 -13.01 15.42
CA PHE A 161 -11.76 -12.88 15.06
C PHE A 161 -12.63 -13.20 16.30
N GLY A 162 -13.19 -12.17 16.94
CA GLY A 162 -14.07 -12.29 18.11
C GLY A 162 -13.68 -11.49 19.36
N ASP A 163 -12.42 -11.03 19.47
CA ASP A 163 -11.90 -10.34 20.68
C ASP A 163 -11.54 -8.86 20.46
N ALA A 164 -11.94 -8.28 19.33
CA ALA A 164 -11.52 -6.93 18.96
C ALA A 164 -12.02 -5.84 19.94
N GLN A 165 -13.18 -6.06 20.60
CA GLN A 165 -13.63 -5.22 21.72
C GLN A 165 -12.64 -5.22 22.88
N LYS A 166 -12.11 -6.40 23.27
CA LYS A 166 -11.15 -6.53 24.36
C LYS A 166 -9.82 -5.85 24.03
N LEU A 167 -9.42 -5.82 22.76
CA LEU A 167 -8.26 -5.06 22.30
C LEU A 167 -8.48 -3.56 22.45
N VAL A 168 -9.66 -3.05 22.09
CA VAL A 168 -10.02 -1.63 22.31
C VAL A 168 -10.01 -1.30 23.81
N THR A 169 -10.60 -2.15 24.65
CA THR A 169 -10.50 -2.01 26.12
C THR A 169 -9.05 -1.99 26.58
N ALA A 170 -8.20 -2.89 26.05
CA ALA A 170 -6.79 -2.97 26.40
C ALA A 170 -5.99 -1.71 26.02
N VAL A 171 -6.31 -1.06 24.90
CA VAL A 171 -5.67 0.23 24.52
C VAL A 171 -5.90 1.27 25.60
N PHE A 172 -7.15 1.43 26.03
CA PHE A 172 -7.54 2.43 27.01
C PHE A 172 -7.06 2.10 28.42
N THR A 173 -7.14 0.83 28.86
CA THR A 173 -6.62 0.42 30.18
C THR A 173 -5.10 0.57 30.25
N LEU A 174 -4.40 0.22 29.17
CA LEU A 174 -2.94 0.41 29.08
C LEU A 174 -2.57 1.90 29.08
N ALA A 175 -3.28 2.74 28.31
CA ALA A 175 -3.08 4.19 28.31
C ALA A 175 -3.26 4.77 29.72
N TYR A 176 -4.27 4.32 30.46
CA TYR A 176 -4.51 4.75 31.84
C TYR A 176 -3.35 4.36 32.78
N LYS A 177 -2.80 3.15 32.63
CA LYS A 177 -1.65 2.68 33.42
C LYS A 177 -0.35 3.43 33.06
N LEU A 178 -0.23 3.93 31.83
CA LEU A 178 0.98 4.58 31.29
C LEU A 178 0.95 6.12 31.33
N GLN A 179 -0.04 6.73 31.98
CA GLN A 179 -0.22 8.18 32.03
C GLN A 179 1.04 8.98 32.44
N PRO A 180 1.32 10.15 31.84
CA PRO A 180 0.56 10.80 30.77
C PRO A 180 0.68 10.05 29.43
N ALA A 181 -0.44 9.91 28.70
CA ALA A 181 -0.49 9.14 27.46
C ALA A 181 -1.36 9.83 26.39
N ILE A 182 -0.94 9.71 25.13
CA ILE A 182 -1.67 10.15 23.94
C ILE A 182 -2.01 8.93 23.10
N ILE A 183 -3.31 8.72 22.88
CA ILE A 183 -3.84 7.72 21.95
C ILE A 183 -4.00 8.42 20.60
N PHE A 184 -3.19 8.04 19.62
CA PHE A 184 -3.23 8.61 18.28
C PHE A 184 -3.98 7.69 17.31
N ILE A 185 -4.91 8.26 16.57
CA ILE A 185 -5.69 7.57 15.53
C ILE A 185 -5.45 8.30 14.21
N ASP A 186 -4.72 7.67 13.31
CA ASP A 186 -4.57 8.16 11.94
C ASP A 186 -5.75 7.72 11.08
N GLU A 187 -6.11 8.53 10.08
CA GLU A 187 -7.25 8.30 9.18
C GLU A 187 -8.53 7.95 9.95
N VAL A 188 -8.87 8.78 10.94
CA VAL A 188 -10.00 8.51 11.85
C VAL A 188 -11.34 8.32 11.12
N ASP A 189 -11.50 8.88 9.92
CA ASP A 189 -12.64 8.69 9.02
C ASP A 189 -12.82 7.23 8.57
N SER A 190 -11.74 6.46 8.45
CA SER A 190 -11.82 5.04 8.12
C SER A 190 -12.31 4.18 9.28
N PHE A 191 -12.06 4.60 10.54
CA PHE A 191 -12.50 3.87 11.74
C PHE A 191 -13.83 4.36 12.28
N LEU A 192 -14.04 5.67 12.28
CA LEU A 192 -15.11 6.40 12.97
C LEU A 192 -15.90 7.29 11.99
N GLY A 193 -15.85 6.99 10.69
CA GLY A 193 -16.70 7.67 9.70
C GLY A 193 -18.18 7.33 9.83
N GLN A 194 -19.00 8.10 9.11
CA GLN A 194 -20.46 7.91 9.02
C GLN A 194 -20.82 6.45 8.74
N ARG A 195 -21.88 5.95 9.39
CA ARG A 195 -22.36 4.57 9.22
C ARG A 195 -22.74 4.33 7.76
N LYS A 196 -21.97 3.48 7.06
CA LYS A 196 -22.32 3.00 5.72
C LYS A 196 -23.14 1.72 5.87
N SER A 197 -24.11 1.49 4.99
CA SER A 197 -24.99 0.31 5.03
C SER A 197 -24.27 -1.04 4.81
N SER A 198 -22.97 -1.00 4.47
CA SER A 198 -22.10 -2.17 4.30
C SER A 198 -21.14 -2.39 5.47
N ASP A 199 -21.24 -1.63 6.57
CA ASP A 199 -20.34 -1.80 7.72
C ASP A 199 -20.59 -3.16 8.40
N HIS A 200 -19.51 -3.93 8.57
CA HIS A 200 -19.56 -5.21 9.26
C HIS A 200 -20.00 -5.01 10.73
N GLU A 201 -20.85 -5.90 11.25
CA GLU A 201 -21.39 -5.81 12.61
C GLU A 201 -20.28 -5.73 13.68
N ALA A 202 -19.17 -6.46 13.50
CA ALA A 202 -18.04 -6.42 14.42
C ALA A 202 -17.38 -5.04 14.49
N LEU A 203 -17.31 -4.31 13.37
CA LEU A 203 -16.73 -2.96 13.31
C LEU A 203 -17.65 -1.94 14.00
N THR A 204 -18.97 -2.10 13.84
CA THR A 204 -19.96 -1.29 14.57
C THR A 204 -19.89 -1.51 16.09
N ASN A 205 -19.71 -2.75 16.52
CA ASN A 205 -19.56 -3.11 17.93
C ASN A 205 -18.25 -2.56 18.52
N MET A 206 -17.15 -2.55 17.75
CA MET A 206 -15.90 -1.91 18.16
C MET A 206 -16.02 -0.38 18.26
N LYS A 207 -16.64 0.27 17.25
CA LYS A 207 -16.92 1.72 17.28
C LYS A 207 -17.66 2.08 18.57
N THR A 208 -18.69 1.30 18.92
CA THR A 208 -19.51 1.53 20.12
C THR A 208 -18.69 1.40 21.41
N GLU A 209 -17.89 0.33 21.53
CA GLU A 209 -17.02 0.12 22.70
C GLU A 209 -15.95 1.22 22.84
N PHE A 210 -15.33 1.62 21.72
CA PHE A 210 -14.35 2.70 21.70
C PHE A 210 -14.93 4.01 22.25
N MET A 211 -16.15 4.35 21.81
CA MET A 211 -16.85 5.57 22.22
C MET A 211 -17.25 5.52 23.70
N ALA A 212 -17.72 4.36 24.19
CA ALA A 212 -18.07 4.18 25.60
C ALA A 212 -16.85 4.35 26.52
N LEU A 213 -15.70 3.78 26.15
CA LEU A 213 -14.46 3.91 26.92
C LEU A 213 -13.93 5.35 26.91
N TRP A 214 -13.99 6.02 25.76
CA TRP A 214 -13.59 7.43 25.65
C TRP A 214 -14.45 8.34 26.53
N ASP A 215 -15.77 8.13 26.58
CA ASP A 215 -16.67 8.88 27.47
C ASP A 215 -16.31 8.67 28.96
N GLY A 216 -15.88 7.45 29.30
CA GLY A 216 -15.35 7.12 30.63
C GLY A 216 -14.15 7.98 31.03
N PHE A 217 -13.13 8.09 30.17
CA PHE A 217 -11.99 8.96 30.43
C PHE A 217 -12.36 10.43 30.40
N THR A 218 -13.32 10.83 29.56
CA THR A 218 -13.77 12.24 29.50
C THR A 218 -14.28 12.71 30.86
N THR A 219 -14.98 11.82 31.57
CA THR A 219 -15.57 12.09 32.89
C THR A 219 -14.55 12.08 34.03
N ASP A 220 -13.50 11.26 33.96
CA ASP A 220 -12.49 11.17 35.02
C ASP A 220 -11.47 12.32 34.97
N GLN A 221 -11.64 13.34 35.82
CA GLN A 221 -10.77 14.52 35.86
C GLN A 221 -9.30 14.21 36.23
N ASN A 222 -9.02 13.06 36.83
CA ASN A 222 -7.65 12.68 37.20
C ASN A 222 -6.91 11.95 36.07
N ALA A 223 -7.63 11.45 35.05
CA ALA A 223 -7.03 10.73 33.95
C ALA A 223 -6.27 11.67 33.00
N ARG A 224 -4.95 11.51 32.92
CA ARG A 224 -4.07 12.21 31.98
C ARG A 224 -3.90 11.43 30.67
N VAL A 225 -5.03 11.09 30.05
CA VAL A 225 -5.07 10.43 28.74
C VAL A 225 -5.79 11.35 27.75
N MET A 226 -5.18 11.58 26.60
CA MET A 226 -5.76 12.37 25.52
C MET A 226 -5.89 11.52 24.25
N VAL A 227 -7.00 11.69 23.54
CA VAL A 227 -7.20 11.13 22.19
C VAL A 227 -6.89 12.20 21.16
N LEU A 228 -5.94 11.92 20.28
CA LEU A 228 -5.55 12.77 19.16
C LEU A 228 -5.90 12.05 17.86
N ALA A 229 -6.79 12.63 17.06
CA ALA A 229 -7.26 12.05 15.82
C ALA A 229 -6.75 12.87 14.62
N ALA A 230 -6.39 12.21 13.52
CA ALA A 230 -6.02 12.86 12.26
C ALA A 230 -6.89 12.38 11.10
N THR A 231 -7.32 13.29 10.21
CA THR A 231 -8.08 12.95 9.00
C THR A 231 -7.71 13.83 7.81
N ASN A 232 -7.83 13.28 6.61
CA ASN A 232 -7.78 14.05 5.36
C ASN A 232 -9.19 14.49 4.89
N ARG A 233 -10.25 13.91 5.47
CA ARG A 233 -11.64 14.03 5.02
C ARG A 233 -12.58 14.35 6.20
N PRO A 234 -12.52 15.58 6.75
CA PRO A 234 -13.32 15.93 7.91
C PRO A 234 -14.84 15.81 7.66
N SER A 235 -15.29 15.95 6.41
CA SER A 235 -16.70 15.78 6.01
C SER A 235 -17.23 14.35 6.13
N GLU A 236 -16.36 13.34 6.15
CA GLU A 236 -16.76 11.93 6.30
C GLU A 236 -16.94 11.51 7.77
N LEU A 237 -16.56 12.37 8.73
CA LEU A 237 -16.72 12.09 10.15
C LEU A 237 -18.17 12.26 10.61
N ASP A 238 -18.58 11.38 11.51
CA ASP A 238 -19.87 11.47 12.19
C ASP A 238 -19.85 12.60 13.23
N GLU A 239 -20.95 13.34 13.35
CA GLU A 239 -21.14 14.38 14.38
C GLU A 239 -20.89 13.86 15.79
N ALA A 240 -21.18 12.58 16.05
CA ALA A 240 -20.94 11.98 17.36
C ALA A 240 -19.46 12.01 17.76
N ILE A 241 -18.53 11.86 16.81
CA ILE A 241 -17.09 11.96 17.05
C ILE A 241 -16.64 13.40 17.11
N LEU A 242 -17.16 14.27 16.24
CA LEU A 242 -16.83 15.70 16.28
C LEU A 242 -17.17 16.33 17.64
N ARG A 243 -18.28 15.94 18.27
CA ARG A 243 -18.64 16.37 19.63
C ARG A 243 -17.64 15.93 20.72
N ARG A 244 -16.87 14.87 20.47
CA ARG A 244 -15.83 14.34 21.38
C ARG A 244 -14.43 14.88 21.06
N LEU A 245 -14.30 15.62 19.96
CA LEU A 245 -13.09 16.31 19.53
C LEU A 245 -13.35 17.83 19.52
N PRO A 246 -13.56 18.44 20.69
CA PRO A 246 -13.96 19.85 20.80
C PRO A 246 -12.91 20.82 20.24
N GLN A 247 -11.64 20.42 20.23
CA GLN A 247 -10.55 21.20 19.65
C GLN A 247 -10.19 20.63 18.28
N SER A 248 -10.42 21.41 17.23
CA SER A 248 -10.08 21.03 15.87
C SER A 248 -9.11 22.04 15.26
N PHE A 249 -8.02 21.53 14.69
CA PHE A 249 -6.97 22.33 14.06
C PHE A 249 -6.89 21.98 12.59
N GLU A 250 -7.14 22.97 11.75
CA GLU A 250 -6.94 22.86 10.30
C GLU A 250 -5.47 23.05 9.96
N ILE A 251 -4.87 22.03 9.36
CA ILE A 251 -3.50 22.05 8.86
C ILE A 251 -3.60 22.13 7.33
N GLY A 252 -3.81 23.37 6.88
CA GLY A 252 -3.95 23.73 5.47
C GLY A 252 -2.64 23.65 4.68
N LEU A 253 -2.70 24.12 3.44
CA LEU A 253 -1.51 24.24 2.60
C LEU A 253 -0.56 25.31 3.17
N PRO A 254 0.77 25.08 3.16
CA PRO A 254 1.73 26.00 3.74
C PRO A 254 1.79 27.31 2.93
N ASP A 255 1.82 28.44 3.63
CA ASP A 255 2.04 29.74 3.01
C ASP A 255 3.50 29.91 2.55
N ARG A 256 3.84 31.05 1.92
CA ARG A 256 5.22 31.26 1.43
C ARG A 256 6.26 31.21 2.56
N LYS A 257 5.94 31.75 3.73
CA LYS A 257 6.85 31.79 4.89
C LYS A 257 7.02 30.41 5.50
N ASP A 258 5.94 29.65 5.62
CA ASP A 258 5.90 28.27 6.06
C ASP A 258 6.73 27.39 5.11
N ARG A 259 6.59 27.56 3.79
CA ARG A 259 7.39 26.82 2.81
C ARG A 259 8.90 27.09 2.95
N VAL A 260 9.29 28.34 3.21
CA VAL A 260 10.70 28.67 3.51
C VAL A 260 11.17 27.94 4.77
N ALA A 261 10.36 27.96 5.84
CA ALA A 261 10.69 27.25 7.08
C ALA A 261 10.80 25.74 6.86
N ILE A 262 9.89 25.14 6.08
CA ILE A 262 9.90 23.71 5.73
C ILE A 262 11.17 23.37 4.94
N LEU A 263 11.53 24.15 3.91
CA LEU A 263 12.75 23.93 3.13
C LEU A 263 14.01 23.98 3.99
N LYS A 264 14.09 24.95 4.91
CA LYS A 264 15.22 25.07 5.86
C LYS A 264 15.32 23.87 6.79
N VAL A 265 14.19 23.34 7.25
CA VAL A 265 14.16 22.16 8.12
C VAL A 265 14.59 20.90 7.34
N ILE A 266 14.11 20.72 6.12
CA ILE A 266 14.44 19.57 5.27
C ILE A 266 15.94 19.56 4.92
N LEU A 267 16.50 20.72 4.59
CA LEU A 267 17.88 20.85 4.12
C LEU A 267 18.90 21.10 5.25
N LYS A 268 18.48 21.09 6.52
CA LYS A 268 19.34 21.42 7.67
C LYS A 268 20.54 20.49 7.83
N ASP A 269 20.35 19.20 7.55
CA ASP A 269 21.37 18.16 7.73
C ASP A 269 22.04 17.75 6.40
N GLU A 270 21.77 18.48 5.31
CA GLU A 270 22.28 18.19 3.96
C GLU A 270 23.43 19.13 3.58
N THR A 271 24.30 18.69 2.66
CA THR A 271 25.37 19.52 2.11
C THR A 271 24.82 20.46 1.04
N VAL A 272 24.52 21.69 1.45
CA VAL A 272 23.96 22.74 0.58
C VAL A 272 24.96 23.86 0.30
N GLU A 273 24.77 24.56 -0.81
CA GLU A 273 25.48 25.81 -1.12
C GLU A 273 25.07 26.93 -0.15
N ASP A 274 26.02 27.77 0.28
CA ASP A 274 25.80 28.79 1.33
C ASP A 274 24.79 29.87 0.92
N ASP A 275 24.64 30.15 -0.38
CA ASP A 275 23.85 31.26 -0.93
C ASP A 275 22.50 30.83 -1.55
N ILE A 276 21.85 29.78 -1.02
CA ILE A 276 20.52 29.38 -1.52
C ILE A 276 19.44 30.38 -1.09
N ASP A 277 18.80 31.01 -2.08
CA ASP A 277 17.61 31.85 -1.87
C ASP A 277 16.34 30.99 -1.69
N TYR A 278 16.07 30.60 -0.44
CA TYR A 278 14.86 29.85 -0.08
C TYR A 278 13.57 30.61 -0.39
N GLU A 279 13.57 31.95 -0.36
CA GLU A 279 12.38 32.76 -0.61
C GLU A 279 11.96 32.64 -2.07
N ARG A 280 12.94 32.67 -2.98
CA ARG A 280 12.72 32.46 -4.41
C ARG A 280 12.22 31.05 -4.71
N ILE A 281 12.81 30.02 -4.12
CA ILE A 281 12.34 28.64 -4.31
C ILE A 281 10.91 28.47 -3.77
N ALA A 282 10.62 29.00 -2.57
CA ALA A 282 9.28 28.95 -1.99
C ALA A 282 8.23 29.69 -2.82
N ALA A 283 8.61 30.75 -3.53
CA ALA A 283 7.72 31.45 -4.46
C ALA A 283 7.38 30.60 -5.69
N LEU A 284 8.33 29.79 -6.20
CA LEU A 284 8.11 28.90 -7.34
C LEU A 284 7.30 27.64 -6.99
N CYS A 285 7.27 27.26 -5.70
CA CYS A 285 6.54 26.09 -5.20
C CYS A 285 5.14 26.43 -4.65
N GLU A 286 4.39 27.31 -5.32
CA GLU A 286 3.03 27.64 -4.90
C GLU A 286 2.10 26.41 -4.96
N GLY A 287 1.33 26.18 -3.90
CA GLY A 287 0.43 25.03 -3.77
C GLY A 287 1.08 23.72 -3.33
N TYR A 288 2.41 23.68 -3.13
CA TYR A 288 3.11 22.48 -2.70
C TYR A 288 2.85 22.18 -1.22
N THR A 289 2.65 20.90 -0.89
CA THR A 289 2.58 20.40 0.49
C THR A 289 3.98 20.17 1.07
N GLY A 290 4.06 19.89 2.37
CA GLY A 290 5.34 19.53 3.01
C GLY A 290 5.96 18.27 2.40
N SER A 291 5.13 17.28 2.06
CA SER A 291 5.57 16.07 1.34
C SER A 291 6.11 16.39 -0.06
N ASP A 292 5.45 17.28 -0.81
CA ASP A 292 5.90 17.65 -2.16
C ASP A 292 7.25 18.39 -2.13
N LEU A 293 7.45 19.27 -1.14
CA LEU A 293 8.73 19.95 -0.93
C LEU A 293 9.85 18.97 -0.55
N LEU A 294 9.55 17.97 0.28
CA LEU A 294 10.50 16.91 0.61
C LEU A 294 10.87 16.09 -0.62
N GLU A 295 9.89 15.72 -1.44
CA GLU A 295 10.13 14.98 -2.68
C GLU A 295 10.95 15.82 -3.68
N LEU A 296 10.67 17.12 -3.77
CA LEU A 296 11.44 18.05 -4.58
C LEU A 296 12.91 18.10 -4.16
N CYS A 297 13.18 18.22 -2.86
CA CYS A 297 14.55 18.23 -2.33
C CYS A 297 15.25 16.90 -2.60
N LYS A 298 14.56 15.76 -2.41
CA LYS A 298 15.10 14.42 -2.73
C LYS A 298 15.47 14.29 -4.21
N LYS A 299 14.60 14.75 -5.12
CA LYS A 299 14.88 14.75 -6.57
C LYS A 299 16.08 15.62 -6.91
N ALA A 300 16.19 16.78 -6.26
CA ALA A 300 17.30 17.70 -6.48
C ALA A 300 18.64 17.12 -5.98
N ALA A 301 18.63 16.40 -4.85
CA ALA A 301 19.81 15.74 -4.28
C ALA A 301 20.42 14.65 -5.19
N TYR A 302 19.66 14.13 -6.18
CA TYR A 302 20.21 13.21 -7.17
C TYR A 302 21.10 13.87 -8.21
N PHE A 303 21.02 15.19 -8.45
CA PHE A 303 21.84 15.85 -9.46
C PHE A 303 23.35 15.79 -9.14
N PRO A 304 23.80 16.18 -7.94
CA PRO A 304 25.21 16.04 -7.56
C PRO A 304 25.74 14.60 -7.66
N ILE A 305 24.91 13.61 -7.32
CA ILE A 305 25.27 12.19 -7.40
C ILE A 305 25.44 11.76 -8.86
N ARG A 306 24.54 12.17 -9.76
CA ARG A 306 24.65 11.86 -11.19
C ARG A 306 25.90 12.47 -11.81
N GLU A 307 26.20 13.72 -11.49
CA GLU A 307 27.41 14.39 -11.96
C GLU A 307 28.67 13.70 -11.46
N LEU A 308 28.72 13.30 -10.19
CA LEU A 308 29.82 12.51 -9.63
C LEU A 308 30.04 11.20 -10.42
N LEU A 309 28.96 10.45 -10.68
CA LEU A 309 29.02 9.19 -11.42
C LEU A 309 29.46 9.39 -12.89
N ASP A 310 29.15 10.53 -13.50
CA ASP A 310 29.56 10.84 -14.86
C ASP A 310 31.02 11.35 -14.91
N ASP A 311 31.46 12.10 -13.90
CA ASP A 311 32.87 12.48 -13.74
C ASP A 311 33.76 11.25 -13.51
N GLU A 312 33.33 10.28 -12.69
CA GLU A 312 34.00 8.99 -12.52
C GLU A 312 34.14 8.22 -13.83
N LYS A 313 33.09 8.19 -14.67
CA LYS A 313 33.14 7.57 -16.01
C LYS A 313 34.09 8.31 -16.95
N SER A 314 34.20 9.63 -16.82
CA SER A 314 35.09 10.47 -17.63
C SER A 314 36.55 10.45 -17.16
N GLY A 315 36.86 9.73 -16.07
CA GLY A 315 38.21 9.59 -15.53
C GLY A 315 38.67 10.75 -14.63
N LYS A 316 37.76 11.62 -14.19
CA LYS A 316 38.09 12.68 -13.22
C LYS A 316 38.06 12.14 -11.78
N PRO A 317 39.04 12.51 -10.92
CA PRO A 317 39.12 12.03 -9.56
C PRO A 317 38.32 12.92 -8.60
N SER A 318 36.98 12.86 -8.65
CA SER A 318 36.11 13.43 -7.61
C SER A 318 35.71 12.34 -6.62
N LYS A 319 35.96 12.55 -5.31
CA LYS A 319 35.67 11.57 -4.26
C LYS A 319 34.31 11.76 -3.58
N GLU A 320 33.74 12.97 -3.67
CA GLU A 320 32.52 13.36 -2.97
C GLU A 320 31.61 14.14 -3.92
N PRO A 321 30.27 13.99 -3.79
CA PRO A 321 29.33 14.76 -4.57
C PRO A 321 29.43 16.24 -4.19
N ARG A 322 29.29 17.13 -5.18
CA ARG A 322 29.23 18.57 -4.91
C ARG A 322 28.01 18.92 -4.02
N PRO A 323 28.03 20.06 -3.31
CA PRO A 323 26.85 20.53 -2.59
C PRO A 323 25.64 20.73 -3.53
N LEU A 324 24.44 20.60 -2.96
CA LEU A 324 23.19 20.91 -3.63
C LEU A 324 23.13 22.40 -3.96
N SER A 325 22.94 22.74 -5.23
CA SER A 325 22.87 24.13 -5.69
C SER A 325 21.43 24.61 -5.82
N GLN A 326 21.23 25.93 -5.79
CA GLN A 326 19.92 26.53 -6.08
C GLN A 326 19.40 26.11 -7.47
N THR A 327 20.29 25.98 -8.47
CA THR A 327 19.89 25.61 -9.83
C THR A 327 19.32 24.20 -9.93
N ASP A 328 19.74 23.29 -9.04
CA ASP A 328 19.22 21.92 -9.02
C ASP A 328 17.75 21.91 -8.56
N LEU A 329 17.44 22.68 -7.51
CA LEU A 329 16.08 22.87 -7.02
C LEU A 329 15.19 23.51 -8.10
N GLU A 330 15.66 24.59 -8.73
CA GLU A 330 14.93 25.28 -9.81
C GLU A 330 14.69 24.35 -11.03
N ARG A 331 15.66 23.49 -11.38
CA ARG A 331 15.50 22.48 -12.45
C ARG A 331 14.37 21.50 -12.15
N VAL A 332 14.27 21.02 -10.90
CA VAL A 332 13.15 20.14 -10.50
C VAL A 332 11.82 20.88 -10.61
N VAL A 333 11.73 22.11 -10.05
CA VAL A 333 10.48 22.90 -10.12
C VAL A 333 10.04 23.11 -11.57
N ALA A 334 10.96 23.49 -12.46
CA ALA A 334 10.67 23.72 -13.88
C ALA A 334 10.21 22.46 -14.62
N THR A 335 10.70 21.29 -14.20
CA THR A 335 10.29 20.01 -14.79
C THR A 335 8.89 19.62 -14.32
N THR A 336 8.59 19.81 -13.03
CA THR A 336 7.30 19.50 -12.41
C THR A 336 6.19 20.46 -12.83
N THR A 337 6.48 21.76 -12.97
CA THR A 337 5.48 22.75 -13.45
C THR A 337 5.10 22.52 -14.91
N LYS A 338 6.02 22.12 -15.79
CA LYS A 338 5.68 21.74 -17.18
C LYS A 338 4.75 20.52 -17.25
N THR A 339 4.88 19.58 -16.30
CA THR A 339 3.98 18.43 -16.20
C THR A 339 2.63 18.81 -15.60
N ASN A 340 2.59 19.68 -14.59
CA ASN A 340 1.35 20.16 -13.99
C ASN A 340 0.56 21.10 -14.92
N VAL A 341 1.21 21.97 -15.69
CA VAL A 341 0.53 22.82 -16.70
C VAL A 341 -0.06 21.95 -17.80
N ALA A 342 0.66 20.92 -18.27
CA ALA A 342 0.11 19.97 -19.24
C ALA A 342 -1.08 19.17 -18.68
N ALA A 343 -1.07 18.83 -17.38
CA ALA A 343 -2.19 18.16 -16.70
C ALA A 343 -3.38 19.11 -16.44
N VAL A 344 -3.13 20.38 -16.10
CA VAL A 344 -4.16 21.40 -15.87
C VAL A 344 -4.77 21.91 -17.18
N GLU A 345 -4.01 22.00 -18.28
CA GLU A 345 -4.55 22.23 -19.63
C GLU A 345 -5.42 21.06 -20.09
N PHE A 346 -5.05 19.82 -19.78
CA PHE A 346 -5.92 18.67 -19.99
C PHE A 346 -7.20 18.73 -19.13
N GLY A 347 -7.10 19.19 -17.88
CA GLY A 347 -8.25 19.38 -16.97
C GLY A 347 -9.16 20.57 -17.31
N ARG A 348 -8.66 21.57 -18.04
CA ARG A 348 -9.49 22.67 -18.57
C ARG A 348 -10.27 22.27 -19.83
N PHE A 349 -9.77 21.31 -20.61
CA PHE A 349 -10.51 20.76 -21.75
C PHE A 349 -11.73 19.91 -21.35
N SER A 350 -11.81 19.44 -20.09
CA SER A 350 -12.98 18.69 -19.58
C SER A 350 -14.07 19.57 -18.96
N SER A 351 -13.87 20.90 -18.87
CA SER A 351 -14.83 21.81 -18.22
C SER A 351 -15.41 22.92 -19.12
N GLN A 352 -15.08 22.97 -20.42
CA GLN A 352 -15.75 23.83 -21.39
C GLN A 352 -15.97 23.13 -22.74
N SER A 353 -17.12 22.47 -22.89
CA SER A 353 -17.68 22.14 -24.20
C SER A 353 -19.21 22.28 -24.17
N SER A 354 -19.64 23.53 -24.03
CA SER A 354 -20.93 23.99 -24.55
C SER A 354 -20.68 25.19 -25.47
N GLY A 355 -20.98 25.03 -26.75
CA GLY A 355 -21.21 26.14 -27.68
C GLY A 355 -20.11 26.48 -28.70
N LEU A 356 -20.51 26.35 -29.97
CA LEU A 356 -20.11 27.12 -31.17
C LEU A 356 -18.85 26.70 -31.96
N TYR A 357 -19.18 26.07 -33.11
CA TYR A 357 -18.39 26.01 -34.33
C TYR A 357 -18.00 27.40 -34.85
N GLN A 358 -16.71 27.63 -35.12
CA GLN A 358 -16.31 28.38 -36.31
C GLN A 358 -14.86 28.08 -36.73
N GLN A 359 -14.68 27.89 -38.04
CA GLN A 359 -13.42 27.67 -38.76
C GLN A 359 -12.42 28.81 -38.57
N ARG A 360 -11.11 28.50 -38.62
CA ARG A 360 -10.13 29.21 -39.47
C ARG A 360 -8.77 28.49 -39.55
N ASP A 361 -8.10 28.82 -40.65
CA ASP A 361 -7.06 28.11 -41.39
C ASP A 361 -5.63 28.08 -40.81
N SER A 362 -4.84 27.25 -41.50
CA SER A 362 -3.38 27.13 -41.61
C SER A 362 -2.54 28.39 -41.42
N ASP A 363 -1.46 28.27 -40.64
CA ASP A 363 -0.06 28.43 -41.07
C ASP A 363 0.91 28.09 -39.91
N ASP A 364 2.20 27.95 -40.23
CA ASP A 364 3.35 27.72 -39.34
C ASP A 364 3.86 26.28 -39.15
N TYR A 365 4.26 25.70 -40.29
CA TYR A 365 5.50 24.92 -40.36
C TYR A 365 6.67 25.90 -40.52
N GLN A 366 7.55 26.03 -39.52
CA GLN A 366 8.99 26.29 -39.63
C GLN A 366 9.55 26.89 -38.33
N THR A 367 10.05 26.05 -37.42
CA THR A 367 11.36 26.31 -36.79
C THR A 367 11.91 25.07 -36.09
N PHE A 368 13.22 24.85 -36.24
CA PHE A 368 14.09 23.94 -35.47
C PHE A 368 14.13 22.44 -35.84
N ARG A 369 14.58 22.19 -37.09
CA ARG A 369 15.61 21.18 -37.36
C ARG A 369 16.99 21.84 -37.22
N SER A 370 17.78 21.45 -36.22
CA SER A 370 19.24 21.65 -36.03
C SER A 370 19.54 21.28 -34.57
N CYS A 371 20.29 20.26 -34.15
CA CYS A 371 21.38 19.49 -34.71
C CYS A 371 21.32 18.05 -34.16
N THR A 372 21.36 17.07 -35.05
CA THR A 372 21.93 15.75 -34.77
C THR A 372 23.08 15.58 -35.75
N ASN A 373 24.31 15.43 -35.25
CA ASN A 373 25.38 14.62 -35.84
C ASN A 373 26.72 14.89 -35.12
N ALA A 374 27.20 13.88 -34.38
CA ALA A 374 28.60 13.48 -34.22
C ALA A 374 28.73 12.56 -32.97
N ILE A 375 29.43 11.43 -32.90
CA ILE A 375 30.26 10.61 -33.79
C ILE A 375 30.29 9.22 -33.11
N ILE A 376 30.08 8.16 -33.88
CA ILE A 376 30.56 6.80 -33.59
C ILE A 376 31.86 6.64 -34.39
N THR A 377 32.96 6.25 -33.74
CA THR A 377 34.07 5.40 -34.27
C THR A 377 35.28 5.41 -33.33
N GLY A 378 35.93 4.24 -33.15
CA GLY A 378 37.39 4.17 -32.96
C GLY A 378 37.89 3.37 -31.75
N ILE A 379 38.56 2.26 -32.02
CA ILE A 379 39.21 1.28 -31.13
C ILE A 379 40.71 1.64 -30.97
N GLU A 380 41.37 1.38 -29.83
CA GLU A 380 42.65 0.62 -29.74
C GLU A 380 43.25 0.48 -28.31
N LEU A 381 43.87 -0.67 -28.08
CA LEU A 381 44.53 -1.17 -26.86
C LEU A 381 45.95 -0.62 -26.68
N ARG A 382 46.39 -0.39 -25.42
CA ARG A 382 47.65 -0.97 -24.86
C ARG A 382 47.92 -0.60 -23.38
N SER A 383 47.96 -1.65 -22.55
CA SER A 383 48.93 -2.05 -21.50
C SER A 383 49.61 -1.05 -20.55
N ASP A 384 49.45 -1.40 -19.27
CA ASP A 384 50.36 -1.32 -18.11
C ASP A 384 50.63 0.03 -17.43
N VAL A 385 50.25 0.15 -16.14
CA VAL A 385 51.16 -0.10 -15.00
C VAL A 385 50.35 -0.39 -13.73
N ASN A 386 50.51 -1.62 -13.22
CA ASN A 386 50.17 -2.07 -11.87
C ASN A 386 50.94 -1.26 -10.81
N ALA A 387 50.25 -0.58 -9.89
CA ALA A 387 50.64 -0.38 -8.48
C ALA A 387 49.71 0.64 -7.79
N ARG A 388 48.48 0.22 -7.46
CA ARG A 388 47.59 0.89 -6.46
C ARG A 388 46.30 0.10 -6.19
N PHE A 389 46.07 -0.98 -6.94
CA PHE A 389 44.92 -1.88 -6.87
C PHE A 389 44.76 -2.70 -5.58
N PHE A 390 45.63 -2.56 -4.59
CA PHE A 390 45.68 -3.49 -3.46
C PHE A 390 44.99 -3.03 -2.17
N PHE A 391 44.55 -1.77 -2.04
CA PHE A 391 44.02 -1.29 -0.75
C PHE A 391 42.61 -0.67 -0.74
N GLN A 392 41.96 -0.49 -1.89
CA GLN A 392 40.64 0.16 -1.94
C GLN A 392 39.47 -0.77 -2.35
N ASN A 393 39.76 -2.03 -2.68
CA ASN A 393 38.74 -3.02 -3.07
C ASN A 393 38.10 -3.78 -1.90
N TYR A 394 38.47 -3.51 -0.64
CA TYR A 394 37.97 -4.32 0.47
C TYR A 394 36.64 -3.85 1.06
N ILE A 395 36.16 -2.62 0.76
CA ILE A 395 34.96 -2.07 1.43
C ILE A 395 33.83 -1.65 0.48
N ILE A 396 34.08 -1.50 -0.83
CA ILE A 396 33.03 -1.15 -1.84
C ILE A 396 32.56 -2.38 -2.67
N GLY A 397 33.14 -3.56 -2.41
CA GLY A 397 32.82 -4.80 -3.13
C GLY A 397 31.53 -5.52 -2.71
N ALA A 398 30.78 -5.00 -1.74
CA ALA A 398 29.73 -5.74 -1.02
C ALA A 398 28.30 -5.63 -1.61
N PHE A 399 28.02 -4.71 -2.53
CA PHE A 399 26.63 -4.46 -2.99
C PHE A 399 26.39 -4.37 -4.50
N LYS A 400 27.35 -4.78 -5.35
CA LYS A 400 27.05 -5.07 -6.77
C LYS A 400 26.68 -6.56 -6.93
N PRO A 401 25.60 -6.91 -7.66
CA PRO A 401 25.25 -8.31 -7.90
C PRO A 401 26.43 -9.02 -8.55
N ALA A 402 26.81 -10.21 -8.09
CA ALA A 402 28.04 -10.86 -8.52
C ALA A 402 28.08 -11.24 -10.02
N CYS A 403 26.92 -11.29 -10.67
CA CYS A 403 26.75 -11.44 -12.11
C CYS A 403 25.48 -10.72 -12.58
N SER A 404 25.45 -10.33 -13.84
CA SER A 404 24.22 -9.92 -14.53
C SER A 404 23.60 -11.10 -15.25
N ILE A 405 22.30 -11.29 -15.07
CA ILE A 405 21.51 -12.32 -15.75
C ILE A 405 20.63 -11.62 -16.79
N THR A 406 20.58 -12.15 -18.01
CA THR A 406 19.72 -11.62 -19.07
C THR A 406 18.95 -12.75 -19.73
N VAL A 407 17.63 -12.64 -19.74
CA VAL A 407 16.72 -13.59 -20.39
C VAL A 407 16.32 -13.05 -21.76
N SER A 408 16.46 -13.87 -22.80
CA SER A 408 16.04 -13.52 -24.16
C SER A 408 15.17 -14.64 -24.73
N PHE A 409 13.96 -14.31 -25.17
CA PHE A 409 13.07 -15.28 -25.82
C PHE A 409 13.50 -15.49 -27.28
N GLY A 410 13.46 -16.74 -27.75
CA GLY A 410 13.85 -17.11 -29.12
C GLY A 410 13.07 -16.33 -30.18
N ASP A 411 11.77 -16.16 -29.95
CA ASP A 411 10.84 -15.45 -30.83
C ASP A 411 10.54 -14.01 -30.35
N GLY A 412 11.32 -13.48 -29.40
CA GLY A 412 10.98 -12.22 -28.71
C GLY A 412 10.83 -11.01 -29.63
N LYS A 413 11.49 -11.01 -30.80
CA LYS A 413 11.43 -9.93 -31.80
C LYS A 413 10.30 -10.08 -32.82
N SER A 414 9.83 -11.31 -33.08
CA SER A 414 8.79 -11.61 -34.07
C SER A 414 7.39 -11.74 -33.45
N ARG A 415 7.31 -11.98 -32.13
CA ARG A 415 6.03 -12.09 -31.40
C ARG A 415 5.34 -10.75 -31.23
N LYS A 416 4.01 -10.80 -31.15
CA LYS A 416 3.19 -9.65 -30.76
C LYS A 416 3.64 -9.18 -29.38
N GLN A 417 3.98 -7.91 -29.29
CA GLN A 417 4.36 -7.27 -28.04
C GLN A 417 3.23 -6.35 -27.61
N VAL A 418 2.92 -6.36 -26.32
CA VAL A 418 1.96 -5.45 -25.72
C VAL A 418 2.70 -4.50 -24.82
N LEU A 419 2.26 -3.24 -24.83
CA LEU A 419 2.73 -2.27 -23.87
C LEU A 419 2.28 -2.72 -22.47
N PHE A 420 3.25 -3.07 -21.63
CA PHE A 420 2.98 -3.43 -20.25
C PHE A 420 3.54 -2.33 -19.37
N ILE A 421 2.66 -1.70 -18.59
CA ILE A 421 3.08 -0.74 -17.58
C ILE A 421 3.54 -1.56 -16.38
N GLY A 422 4.83 -1.84 -16.31
CA GLY A 422 5.40 -2.39 -15.07
C GLY A 422 5.26 -1.34 -13.96
N PHE A 423 4.87 -1.74 -12.77
CA PHE A 423 5.04 -0.91 -11.58
C PHE A 423 6.24 -1.41 -10.79
N ASP A 424 7.14 -0.48 -10.45
CA ASP A 424 7.87 -0.57 -9.19
C ASP A 424 6.97 0.04 -8.10
N PHE A 425 7.16 -0.38 -6.86
CA PHE A 425 6.32 -0.05 -5.70
C PHE A 425 5.94 1.44 -5.61
N ASP A 426 4.64 1.65 -5.36
CA ASP A 426 3.93 2.87 -4.96
C ASP A 426 2.93 3.40 -6.02
N TYR A 427 1.65 3.46 -5.60
CA TYR A 427 0.46 3.97 -6.29
C TYR A 427 -0.26 3.03 -7.29
N GLY A 428 -1.59 3.11 -7.29
CA GLY A 428 -2.53 2.12 -7.83
C GLY A 428 -2.76 2.12 -9.34
N CYS A 429 -3.40 1.01 -9.78
CA CYS A 429 -4.11 0.69 -11.03
C CYS A 429 -3.83 1.51 -12.30
N VAL A 430 -3.23 0.87 -13.33
CA VAL A 430 -3.49 1.15 -14.77
C VAL A 430 -3.17 -0.11 -15.60
N PHE A 431 -4.06 -0.55 -16.51
CA PHE A 431 -3.68 -1.34 -17.68
C PHE A 431 -4.33 -0.80 -18.95
N ALA A 432 -3.57 0.05 -19.64
CA ALA A 432 -3.92 0.60 -20.93
C ALA A 432 -3.96 -0.48 -22.02
N SER A 433 -5.08 -0.54 -22.74
CA SER A 433 -5.09 -1.01 -24.12
C SER A 433 -4.56 0.13 -24.99
N ALA A 434 -3.35 -0.04 -25.53
CA ALA A 434 -2.76 0.77 -26.60
C ALA A 434 -2.89 2.31 -26.46
N VAL A 435 -2.38 2.89 -25.38
CA VAL A 435 -1.91 4.29 -25.38
C VAL A 435 -0.60 4.35 -24.62
N ALA A 436 0.43 4.89 -25.27
CA ALA A 436 1.76 5.04 -24.73
C ALA A 436 1.78 6.08 -23.61
N LEU A 437 1.98 5.65 -22.36
CA LEU A 437 2.45 6.52 -21.28
C LEU A 437 3.54 5.84 -20.45
N LYS A 438 4.44 6.70 -19.99
CA LYS A 438 5.84 6.49 -19.58
C LYS A 438 5.97 5.99 -18.12
N LYS A 439 6.90 5.07 -17.84
CA LYS A 439 7.51 4.92 -16.48
C LYS A 439 8.42 6.12 -16.16
N ASP A 440 8.85 6.29 -14.91
CA ASP A 440 9.62 7.44 -14.37
C ASP A 440 10.96 7.82 -15.03
N ASN A 441 11.37 7.11 -16.10
CA ASN A 441 12.45 7.47 -17.03
C ASN A 441 11.99 7.59 -18.50
N GLY A 442 10.69 7.64 -18.77
CA GLY A 442 10.14 7.72 -20.11
C GLY A 442 10.07 6.41 -20.90
N LYS A 443 10.46 5.23 -20.38
CA LYS A 443 10.54 4.00 -21.18
C LYS A 443 9.31 3.10 -21.05
N THR A 444 8.54 3.06 -22.12
CA THR A 444 7.58 2.01 -22.46
C THR A 444 8.32 0.68 -22.68
N VAL A 445 8.01 -0.37 -21.91
CA VAL A 445 8.58 -1.70 -22.11
C VAL A 445 7.57 -2.56 -22.85
N LEU A 446 7.97 -3.05 -24.01
CA LEU A 446 7.22 -3.99 -24.81
C LEU A 446 7.45 -5.39 -24.24
N ILE A 447 6.37 -6.03 -23.76
CA ILE A 447 6.43 -7.37 -23.19
C ILE A 447 5.86 -8.37 -24.19
N PRO A 448 6.52 -9.52 -24.42
CA PRO A 448 6.03 -10.55 -25.33
C PRO A 448 4.71 -11.16 -24.83
N VAL A 449 3.79 -11.37 -25.76
CA VAL A 449 2.53 -12.07 -25.52
C VAL A 449 2.65 -13.54 -25.90
N PHE A 450 2.14 -14.39 -25.00
CA PHE A 450 2.01 -15.83 -25.19
C PHE A 450 0.54 -16.24 -25.07
N HIS A 451 0.22 -17.38 -25.68
CA HIS A 451 -1.08 -18.03 -25.61
C HIS A 451 -0.93 -19.36 -24.89
N SER A 452 -2.02 -19.86 -24.28
CA SER A 452 -2.01 -21.21 -23.73
C SER A 452 -1.57 -22.22 -24.80
N GLN A 453 -0.74 -23.18 -24.40
CA GLN A 453 -0.09 -24.20 -25.24
C GLN A 453 1.06 -23.70 -26.12
N ASP A 454 1.45 -22.44 -26.03
CA ASP A 454 2.68 -21.96 -26.68
C ASP A 454 3.92 -22.66 -26.11
N THR A 455 4.89 -22.90 -26.98
CA THR A 455 6.26 -23.25 -26.57
C THR A 455 7.00 -21.99 -26.13
N ILE A 456 7.54 -22.01 -24.92
CA ILE A 456 8.33 -20.92 -24.35
C ILE A 456 9.80 -21.33 -24.37
N SER A 457 10.55 -20.76 -25.32
CA SER A 457 11.96 -21.06 -25.53
C SER A 457 12.80 -19.79 -25.61
N GLY A 458 14.09 -19.93 -25.29
CA GLY A 458 14.99 -18.78 -25.26
C GLY A 458 16.40 -19.13 -24.82
N LYS A 459 17.15 -18.07 -24.48
CA LYS A 459 18.52 -18.14 -24.00
C LYS A 459 18.69 -17.27 -22.77
N ILE A 460 19.35 -17.82 -21.77
CA ILE A 460 19.74 -17.14 -20.53
C ILE A 460 21.23 -16.87 -20.59
N SER A 461 21.64 -15.60 -20.63
CA SER A 461 23.03 -15.18 -20.53
C SER A 461 23.36 -14.84 -19.09
N ILE A 462 24.43 -15.44 -18.55
CA ILE A 462 24.96 -15.12 -17.23
C ILE A 462 26.36 -14.56 -17.43
N GLU A 463 26.57 -13.31 -17.05
CA GLU A 463 27.82 -12.59 -17.22
C GLU A 463 28.38 -12.19 -15.84
N PRO A 464 29.49 -12.81 -15.39
CA PRO A 464 30.18 -12.38 -14.18
C PRO A 464 30.69 -10.94 -14.32
N ILE A 465 30.61 -10.16 -13.23
CA ILE A 465 31.21 -8.82 -13.24
C ILE A 465 32.74 -8.96 -13.30
N SER A 466 33.35 -8.24 -14.25
CA SER A 466 34.76 -8.34 -14.65
C SER A 466 35.73 -8.59 -13.47
N GLY A 467 36.41 -9.74 -13.50
CA GLY A 467 37.40 -10.16 -12.51
C GLY A 467 36.88 -11.02 -11.34
N LYS A 468 35.57 -11.28 -11.24
CA LYS A 468 34.99 -12.16 -10.21
C LYS A 468 34.53 -13.49 -10.82
N LYS A 469 34.88 -14.61 -10.18
CA LYS A 469 34.30 -15.92 -10.49
C LYS A 469 32.98 -16.13 -9.76
N VAL A 470 32.03 -16.78 -10.41
CA VAL A 470 30.75 -17.17 -9.81
C VAL A 470 30.74 -18.67 -9.59
N GLU A 471 31.00 -19.08 -8.35
CA GLU A 471 30.81 -20.47 -7.91
C GLU A 471 29.32 -20.71 -7.63
N HIS A 472 28.76 -21.81 -8.14
CA HIS A 472 27.37 -22.17 -7.97
C HIS A 472 27.18 -23.67 -7.72
N ASN A 473 26.11 -23.99 -6.99
CA ASN A 473 25.65 -25.36 -6.73
C ASN A 473 24.59 -25.84 -7.72
N GLY A 474 24.41 -25.10 -8.81
CA GLY A 474 23.45 -25.42 -9.85
C GLY A 474 22.70 -24.19 -10.30
N ILE A 475 22.31 -24.21 -11.57
CA ILE A 475 21.57 -23.14 -12.22
C ILE A 475 20.28 -23.75 -12.73
N LYS A 476 19.16 -23.12 -12.43
CA LYS A 476 17.85 -23.54 -12.92
C LYS A 476 17.03 -22.38 -13.41
N VAL A 477 16.10 -22.67 -14.31
CA VAL A 477 15.02 -21.76 -14.71
C VAL A 477 13.68 -22.38 -14.35
N GLU A 478 12.83 -21.58 -13.75
CA GLU A 478 11.49 -21.95 -13.31
C GLU A 478 10.49 -21.09 -14.08
N LEU A 479 9.49 -21.71 -14.72
CA LEU A 479 8.33 -21.03 -15.28
C LEU A 479 7.20 -21.13 -14.27
N LEU A 480 6.78 -19.99 -13.74
CA LEU A 480 5.79 -19.89 -12.68
C LEU A 480 4.57 -19.12 -13.17
N GLY A 481 3.39 -19.68 -12.94
CA GLY A 481 2.11 -18.97 -13.00
C GLY A 481 1.65 -18.76 -11.56
N GLN A 482 1.57 -17.51 -11.11
CA GLN A 482 1.37 -17.15 -9.71
C GLN A 482 0.16 -16.23 -9.54
N ILE A 483 -0.57 -16.44 -8.45
CA ILE A 483 -1.59 -15.52 -7.95
C ILE A 483 -1.04 -14.86 -6.68
N GLU A 484 -1.00 -13.54 -6.68
CA GLU A 484 -0.62 -12.70 -5.55
C GLU A 484 -1.86 -11.99 -5.02
N ILE A 485 -2.12 -12.09 -3.72
CA ILE A 485 -3.26 -11.43 -3.06
C ILE A 485 -2.70 -10.35 -2.14
N TYR A 486 -3.06 -9.09 -2.35
CA TYR A 486 -2.43 -7.97 -1.63
C TYR A 486 -2.76 -7.89 -0.14
N PHE A 487 -3.86 -8.52 0.29
CA PHE A 487 -4.19 -8.66 1.71
C PHE A 487 -3.30 -9.67 2.45
N ASP A 488 -2.72 -10.62 1.73
CA ASP A 488 -1.86 -11.69 2.25
C ASP A 488 -0.41 -11.47 1.78
N ARG A 489 0.12 -10.27 2.10
CA ARG A 489 1.43 -9.80 1.60
C ARG A 489 2.53 -10.80 1.95
N GLY A 490 3.16 -11.36 0.91
CA GLY A 490 4.29 -12.29 1.02
C GLY A 490 3.99 -13.72 0.56
N ASN A 491 2.72 -14.08 0.36
CA ASN A 491 2.32 -15.40 -0.14
C ASN A 491 2.01 -15.36 -1.64
N TYR A 492 2.74 -16.16 -2.41
CA TYR A 492 2.46 -16.43 -3.82
C TYR A 492 1.77 -17.80 -3.93
N TYR A 493 0.67 -17.84 -4.68
CA TYR A 493 -0.06 -19.08 -4.94
C TYR A 493 0.26 -19.55 -6.36
N ASP A 494 1.20 -20.47 -6.46
CA ASP A 494 1.62 -21.04 -7.74
C ASP A 494 0.56 -22.03 -8.23
N PHE A 495 -0.02 -21.77 -9.41
CA PHE A 495 -0.93 -22.69 -10.09
C PHE A 495 -0.25 -23.40 -11.27
N THR A 496 0.90 -22.89 -11.73
CA THR A 496 1.77 -23.53 -12.72
C THR A 496 3.21 -23.39 -12.23
N SER A 497 3.96 -24.50 -12.20
CA SER A 497 5.37 -24.49 -11.85
C SER A 497 6.12 -25.55 -12.65
N LEU A 498 6.93 -25.11 -13.61
CA LEU A 498 7.80 -25.97 -14.42
C LEU A 498 9.25 -25.61 -14.16
N VAL A 499 10.12 -26.60 -14.00
CA VAL A 499 11.54 -26.38 -13.67
C VAL A 499 12.43 -27.07 -14.69
N ARG A 500 13.50 -26.38 -15.11
CA ARG A 500 14.58 -26.93 -15.93
C ARG A 500 15.92 -26.60 -15.30
N GLU A 501 16.74 -27.61 -15.09
CA GLU A 501 18.13 -27.44 -14.70
C GLU A 501 18.95 -27.09 -15.93
N LEU A 502 19.76 -26.03 -15.83
CA LEU A 502 20.58 -25.49 -16.91
C LEU A 502 22.05 -25.86 -16.75
N ASP A 503 22.51 -25.97 -15.50
CA ASP A 503 23.89 -26.36 -15.20
C ASP A 503 23.98 -27.06 -13.85
N VAL A 504 24.93 -27.99 -13.75
CA VAL A 504 25.30 -28.70 -12.51
C VAL A 504 26.21 -27.80 -11.64
N PRO A 505 26.54 -28.16 -10.38
CA PRO A 505 27.51 -27.41 -9.59
C PRO A 505 28.82 -27.13 -10.34
N GLY A 506 29.28 -25.88 -10.33
CA GLY A 506 30.43 -25.45 -11.13
C GLY A 506 30.82 -23.98 -10.90
N GLU A 507 31.74 -23.49 -11.74
CA GLU A 507 32.23 -22.11 -11.70
C GLU A 507 32.05 -21.43 -13.07
N ILE A 508 31.59 -20.18 -13.08
CA ILE A 508 31.48 -19.33 -14.27
C ILE A 508 32.53 -18.21 -14.21
N TYR A 509 33.46 -18.21 -15.17
CA TYR A 509 34.53 -17.22 -15.30
C TYR A 509 34.24 -16.15 -16.36
N GLU A 510 33.53 -16.53 -17.43
CA GLU A 510 33.18 -15.68 -18.56
C GLU A 510 31.68 -15.77 -18.85
N ARG A 511 31.18 -14.89 -19.72
CA ARG A 511 29.78 -14.91 -20.13
C ARG A 511 29.39 -16.28 -20.70
N LYS A 512 28.48 -16.99 -20.03
CA LYS A 512 27.94 -18.28 -20.46
C LYS A 512 26.46 -18.14 -20.82
N THR A 513 26.05 -18.78 -21.91
CA THR A 513 24.67 -18.73 -22.41
C THR A 513 24.05 -20.12 -22.39
N PHE A 514 22.89 -20.25 -21.76
CA PHE A 514 22.15 -21.50 -21.62
C PHE A 514 20.85 -21.43 -22.43
N PRO A 515 20.62 -22.35 -23.37
CA PRO A 515 19.32 -22.48 -24.01
C PRO A 515 18.30 -23.10 -23.04
N PHE A 516 17.04 -22.67 -23.12
CA PHE A 516 15.94 -23.30 -22.40
C PHE A 516 14.73 -23.47 -23.30
N GLU A 517 13.94 -24.50 -23.03
CA GLU A 517 12.67 -24.75 -23.71
C GLU A 517 11.67 -25.43 -22.77
N PHE A 518 10.48 -24.84 -22.71
CA PHE A 518 9.26 -25.42 -22.17
C PHE A 518 8.28 -25.61 -23.32
N SER A 519 8.15 -26.84 -23.81
CA SER A 519 7.26 -27.16 -24.93
C SER A 519 5.81 -27.27 -24.45
N THR A 520 4.87 -26.75 -25.23
CA THR A 520 3.42 -26.87 -25.01
C THR A 520 2.98 -26.54 -23.58
N VAL A 521 3.22 -25.31 -23.13
CA VAL A 521 2.93 -24.91 -21.73
C VAL A 521 1.46 -24.60 -21.54
N GLU A 522 0.79 -25.30 -20.63
CA GLU A 522 -0.58 -24.97 -20.24
C GLU A 522 -0.60 -23.68 -19.40
N MET A 523 -1.21 -22.64 -19.96
CA MET A 523 -1.38 -21.34 -19.29
C MET A 523 -2.86 -20.99 -19.30
N PRO A 524 -3.66 -21.62 -18.41
CA PRO A 524 -5.12 -21.62 -18.51
C PRO A 524 -5.77 -20.24 -18.31
N TYR A 525 -5.07 -19.33 -17.64
CA TYR A 525 -5.59 -18.02 -17.27
C TYR A 525 -4.87 -16.91 -18.02
N GLU A 526 -5.58 -15.84 -18.37
CA GLU A 526 -4.94 -14.64 -18.92
C GLU A 526 -4.37 -13.80 -17.77
N THR A 527 -3.26 -13.11 -18.05
CA THR A 527 -2.60 -12.21 -17.08
C THR A 527 -3.59 -11.14 -16.64
N TYR A 528 -3.75 -10.99 -15.33
CA TYR A 528 -4.72 -10.09 -14.73
C TYR A 528 -4.07 -9.28 -13.62
N ASN A 529 -4.39 -7.99 -13.55
CA ASN A 529 -3.96 -7.12 -12.45
C ASN A 529 -5.16 -6.31 -12.00
N GLY A 530 -5.70 -6.68 -10.86
CA GLY A 530 -6.85 -6.05 -10.24
C GLY A 530 -6.48 -5.20 -9.05
N THR A 531 -7.49 -4.81 -8.27
CA THR A 531 -7.30 -3.97 -7.08
C THR A 531 -6.68 -4.75 -5.92
N ASN A 532 -7.09 -6.00 -5.70
CA ASN A 532 -6.69 -6.81 -4.57
C ASN A 532 -5.97 -8.12 -4.96
N VAL A 533 -5.92 -8.44 -6.24
CA VAL A 533 -5.32 -9.67 -6.77
C VAL A 533 -4.56 -9.41 -8.06
N ARG A 534 -3.42 -10.09 -8.20
CA ARG A 534 -2.59 -10.10 -9.41
C ARG A 534 -2.32 -11.53 -9.83
N LEU A 535 -2.61 -11.85 -11.09
CA LEU A 535 -2.26 -13.12 -11.74
C LEU A 535 -1.17 -12.83 -12.77
N ARG A 536 0.03 -13.37 -12.54
CA ARG A 536 1.22 -13.13 -13.37
C ARG A 536 1.89 -14.42 -13.81
N TYR A 537 2.60 -14.35 -14.93
CA TYR A 537 3.50 -15.40 -15.40
C TYR A 537 4.93 -14.87 -15.44
N VAL A 538 5.86 -15.64 -14.89
CA VAL A 538 7.25 -15.22 -14.72
C VAL A 538 8.23 -16.37 -15.00
N LEU A 539 9.32 -16.04 -15.67
CA LEU A 539 10.52 -16.88 -15.72
C LEU A 539 11.47 -16.45 -14.59
N LYS A 540 11.71 -17.36 -13.66
CA LYS A 540 12.63 -17.15 -12.54
C LYS A 540 13.91 -17.95 -12.80
N VAL A 541 15.02 -17.25 -12.99
CA VAL A 541 16.35 -17.86 -13.10
C VAL A 541 16.98 -17.85 -11.71
N SER A 542 17.44 -19.00 -11.22
CA SER A 542 18.05 -19.14 -9.90
C SER A 542 19.43 -19.77 -10.00
N ILE A 543 20.42 -19.10 -9.41
CA ILE A 543 21.79 -19.56 -9.25
C ILE A 543 22.01 -19.84 -7.76
N SER A 544 22.04 -21.13 -7.41
CA SER A 544 22.29 -21.58 -6.05
C SER A 544 23.77 -21.43 -5.70
N ARG A 545 24.10 -20.99 -4.49
CA ARG A 545 25.49 -20.72 -4.06
C ARG A 545 25.78 -21.33 -2.68
N ASN A 546 27.04 -21.67 -2.43
CA ASN A 546 27.51 -22.16 -1.13
C ASN A 546 27.59 -21.04 -0.08
N TYR A 547 28.01 -19.84 -0.50
CA TYR A 547 28.20 -18.68 0.37
C TYR A 547 27.46 -17.47 -0.21
N GLY A 548 26.60 -16.85 0.61
CA GLY A 548 25.67 -15.81 0.18
C GLY A 548 24.32 -16.36 -0.32
N GLY A 549 23.27 -15.53 -0.31
CA GLY A 549 21.95 -15.94 -0.81
C GLY A 549 21.97 -16.30 -2.29
N SER A 550 21.05 -17.18 -2.71
CA SER A 550 20.85 -17.53 -4.13
C SER A 550 20.57 -16.28 -4.95
N ILE A 551 21.24 -16.15 -6.11
CA ILE A 551 20.94 -15.06 -7.04
C ILE A 551 19.71 -15.45 -7.84
N MET A 552 18.70 -14.58 -7.82
CA MET A 552 17.45 -14.80 -8.53
C MET A 552 17.17 -13.62 -9.45
N GLU A 553 16.82 -13.90 -10.70
CA GLU A 553 16.37 -12.92 -11.68
C GLU A 553 14.98 -13.30 -12.19
N TYR A 554 14.09 -12.32 -12.32
CA TYR A 554 12.70 -12.52 -12.71
C TYR A 554 12.40 -11.81 -14.02
N GLN A 555 11.87 -12.53 -15.00
CA GLN A 555 11.42 -11.98 -16.28
C GLN A 555 9.92 -12.25 -16.45
N ASP A 556 9.09 -11.20 -16.34
CA ASP A 556 7.65 -11.29 -16.58
C ASP A 556 7.32 -11.38 -18.08
N PHE A 557 6.23 -12.07 -18.39
CA PHE A 557 5.60 -12.09 -19.71
C PHE A 557 4.07 -12.11 -19.60
N VAL A 558 3.38 -11.74 -20.69
CA VAL A 558 1.91 -11.65 -20.70
C VAL A 558 1.31 -12.87 -21.38
N VAL A 559 0.29 -13.44 -20.77
CA VAL A 559 -0.55 -14.47 -21.38
C VAL A 559 -1.89 -13.86 -21.76
N ARG A 560 -2.33 -14.07 -23.01
CA ARG A 560 -3.69 -13.76 -23.46
C ARG A 560 -4.31 -15.03 -24.02
N ASN A 561 -5.53 -15.34 -23.62
CA ASN A 561 -6.25 -16.50 -24.14
C ASN A 561 -7.47 -16.04 -24.93
N TYR A 562 -7.75 -16.72 -26.04
CA TYR A 562 -8.89 -16.43 -26.90
C TYR A 562 -9.97 -17.47 -26.70
N ALA A 563 -11.23 -17.03 -26.70
CA ALA A 563 -12.38 -17.90 -26.69
C ALA A 563 -13.14 -17.76 -28.02
N PRO A 564 -13.63 -18.87 -28.60
CA PRO A 564 -14.53 -18.80 -29.74
C PRO A 564 -15.86 -18.13 -29.34
N PRO A 565 -16.59 -17.53 -30.29
CA PRO A 565 -17.94 -17.05 -30.05
C PRO A 565 -18.82 -18.16 -29.44
N PRO A 566 -19.67 -17.83 -28.45
CA PRO A 566 -20.59 -18.81 -27.89
C PRO A 566 -21.60 -19.28 -28.94
N SER A 567 -21.89 -20.58 -28.96
CA SER A 567 -22.86 -21.18 -29.90
C SER A 567 -24.29 -20.71 -29.69
N ILE A 568 -24.64 -20.34 -28.45
CA ILE A 568 -25.96 -19.81 -28.06
C ILE A 568 -25.74 -18.53 -27.25
N ASN A 569 -26.40 -17.46 -27.65
CA ASN A 569 -26.34 -16.17 -26.97
C ASN A 569 -27.71 -15.51 -26.99
N ASN A 570 -28.51 -15.78 -25.97
CA ASN A 570 -29.90 -15.32 -25.88
C ASN A 570 -29.96 -13.88 -25.38
N SER A 571 -31.03 -13.18 -25.77
CA SER A 571 -31.39 -11.91 -25.14
C SER A 571 -31.77 -12.14 -23.67
N ILE A 572 -31.48 -11.13 -22.84
CA ILE A 572 -31.87 -11.12 -21.45
C ILE A 572 -32.84 -9.96 -21.23
N LYS A 573 -33.84 -10.20 -20.38
CA LYS A 573 -34.77 -9.20 -19.87
C LYS A 573 -34.50 -8.99 -18.39
N MET A 574 -34.36 -7.74 -18.00
CA MET A 574 -34.13 -7.31 -16.63
C MET A 574 -35.26 -6.38 -16.22
N GLU A 575 -36.02 -6.78 -15.21
CA GLU A 575 -37.22 -6.05 -14.78
C GLU A 575 -36.99 -5.37 -13.42
N VAL A 576 -37.43 -4.12 -13.34
CA VAL A 576 -37.55 -3.34 -12.10
C VAL A 576 -39.03 -3.07 -11.87
N GLY A 577 -39.61 -3.82 -10.92
CA GLY A 577 -41.02 -3.77 -10.59
C GLY A 577 -41.25 -3.41 -9.13
N ILE A 578 -42.05 -2.37 -8.90
CA ILE A 578 -42.72 -2.09 -7.63
C ILE A 578 -44.20 -2.26 -7.90
N GLU A 579 -44.84 -3.12 -7.13
CA GLU A 579 -46.26 -3.44 -7.27
C GLU A 579 -47.11 -2.16 -7.35
N ASP A 580 -47.97 -2.10 -8.37
CA ASP A 580 -48.86 -0.99 -8.68
C ASP A 580 -48.25 0.40 -8.84
N CYS A 581 -46.93 0.56 -8.83
CA CYS A 581 -46.26 1.86 -8.81
C CYS A 581 -45.28 2.08 -9.97
N LEU A 582 -44.45 1.09 -10.27
CA LEU A 582 -43.38 1.20 -11.27
C LEU A 582 -43.12 -0.16 -11.90
N HIS A 583 -43.09 -0.23 -13.23
CA HIS A 583 -42.71 -1.44 -13.95
C HIS A 583 -41.93 -1.03 -15.19
N ILE A 584 -40.62 -1.28 -15.14
CA ILE A 584 -39.67 -1.00 -16.23
C ILE A 584 -38.99 -2.31 -16.62
N GLU A 585 -38.93 -2.56 -17.93
CA GLU A 585 -38.26 -3.72 -18.50
C GLU A 585 -37.09 -3.25 -19.36
N PHE A 586 -35.88 -3.74 -19.07
CA PHE A 586 -34.71 -3.56 -19.92
C PHE A 586 -34.38 -4.87 -20.63
N GLU A 587 -34.57 -4.89 -21.94
CA GLU A 587 -34.21 -6.02 -22.80
C GLU A 587 -32.91 -5.72 -23.55
N TYR A 588 -31.96 -6.65 -23.54
CA TYR A 588 -30.71 -6.52 -24.27
C TYR A 588 -30.31 -7.81 -25.00
N ASN A 589 -29.56 -7.65 -26.09
CA ASN A 589 -29.44 -8.64 -27.17
C ASN A 589 -28.64 -9.91 -26.82
N LYS A 590 -27.72 -9.86 -25.84
CA LYS A 590 -26.81 -10.96 -25.53
C LYS A 590 -26.57 -11.10 -24.02
N SER A 591 -26.25 -12.30 -23.57
CA SER A 591 -25.74 -12.58 -22.21
C SER A 591 -24.21 -12.57 -22.12
N LYS A 592 -23.56 -12.81 -23.26
CA LYS A 592 -22.09 -12.86 -23.38
C LYS A 592 -21.62 -11.86 -24.44
N TYR A 593 -20.61 -11.07 -24.10
CA TYR A 593 -20.06 -10.04 -24.97
C TYR A 593 -18.55 -10.21 -25.11
N HIS A 594 -18.03 -9.96 -26.30
CA HIS A 594 -16.58 -9.81 -26.43
C HIS A 594 -16.13 -8.44 -25.92
N LEU A 595 -14.86 -8.28 -25.55
CA LEU A 595 -14.34 -7.04 -24.93
C LEU A 595 -14.50 -5.76 -25.78
N LYS A 596 -14.78 -5.89 -27.08
CA LYS A 596 -15.00 -4.77 -28.02
C LYS A 596 -16.42 -4.77 -28.61
N ASP A 597 -17.34 -5.54 -28.03
CA ASP A 597 -18.71 -5.68 -28.53
C ASP A 597 -19.54 -4.43 -28.24
N VAL A 598 -20.79 -4.45 -28.69
CA VAL A 598 -21.79 -3.42 -28.39
C VAL A 598 -22.99 -4.07 -27.71
N ILE A 599 -23.33 -3.57 -26.53
CA ILE A 599 -24.55 -3.94 -25.84
C ILE A 599 -25.69 -3.16 -26.50
N VAL A 600 -26.59 -3.89 -27.16
CA VAL A 600 -27.75 -3.31 -27.83
C VAL A 600 -28.98 -3.74 -27.07
N GLY A 601 -29.78 -2.78 -26.61
CA GLY A 601 -30.97 -3.05 -25.85
C GLY A 601 -32.03 -1.97 -25.99
N LYS A 602 -33.14 -2.16 -25.28
CA LYS A 602 -34.26 -1.26 -25.25
C LYS A 602 -34.93 -1.31 -23.88
N ILE A 603 -35.19 -0.13 -23.33
CA ILE A 603 -35.94 0.02 -22.08
C ILE A 603 -37.39 0.30 -22.43
N TYR A 604 -38.31 -0.38 -21.77
CA TYR A 604 -39.76 -0.23 -21.91
C TYR A 604 -40.37 0.23 -20.59
N PHE A 605 -41.16 1.31 -20.67
CA PHE A 605 -41.90 1.84 -19.52
C PHE A 605 -43.32 1.27 -19.50
N LEU A 606 -43.52 0.13 -18.83
CA LEU A 606 -44.81 -0.58 -18.80
C LEU A 606 -45.81 0.05 -17.83
N LEU A 607 -45.32 0.55 -16.70
CA LEU A 607 -46.09 1.30 -15.70
C LEU A 607 -45.19 2.35 -15.03
N VAL A 608 -45.60 3.61 -15.03
CA VAL A 608 -44.89 4.69 -14.33
C VAL A 608 -45.92 5.54 -13.59
N ARG A 609 -46.08 5.31 -12.29
CA ARG A 609 -46.88 6.18 -11.40
C ARG A 609 -46.03 7.07 -10.50
N ILE A 610 -44.76 6.70 -10.31
CA ILE A 610 -43.77 7.48 -9.57
C ILE A 610 -43.00 8.36 -10.56
N LYS A 611 -42.75 9.62 -10.20
CA LYS A 611 -41.94 10.54 -11.01
C LYS A 611 -40.46 10.21 -10.86
N ILE A 612 -39.84 9.78 -11.95
CA ILE A 612 -38.41 9.48 -12.02
C ILE A 612 -37.67 10.79 -12.25
N LYS A 613 -36.62 11.01 -11.46
CA LYS A 613 -35.70 12.15 -11.56
C LYS A 613 -34.56 11.80 -12.51
N ASN A 614 -33.80 10.75 -12.18
CA ASN A 614 -32.69 10.26 -13.00
C ASN A 614 -32.79 8.75 -13.25
N MET A 615 -32.29 8.32 -14.40
CA MET A 615 -32.08 6.91 -14.72
C MET A 615 -30.70 6.71 -15.34
N ASP A 616 -29.91 5.82 -14.72
CA ASP A 616 -28.54 5.51 -15.11
C ASP A 616 -28.38 4.02 -15.40
N LEU A 617 -27.58 3.67 -16.41
CA LEU A 617 -27.14 2.30 -16.68
C LEU A 617 -25.63 2.21 -16.48
N GLU A 618 -25.21 1.34 -15.58
CA GLU A 618 -23.82 1.20 -15.18
C GLU A 618 -23.26 -0.17 -15.56
N ILE A 619 -21.98 -0.20 -15.93
CA ILE A 619 -21.21 -1.44 -16.02
C ILE A 619 -20.35 -1.52 -14.77
N ARG A 620 -20.62 -2.50 -13.90
CA ARG A 620 -19.86 -2.73 -12.67
C ARG A 620 -18.99 -3.97 -12.80
N ARG A 621 -17.71 -3.84 -12.47
CA ARG A 621 -16.79 -4.95 -12.25
C ARG A 621 -16.80 -5.29 -10.77
N ARG A 622 -17.03 -6.57 -10.44
CA ARG A 622 -16.94 -7.10 -9.09
C ARG A 622 -15.77 -8.08 -9.03
N GLU A 623 -14.74 -7.69 -8.30
CA GLU A 623 -13.63 -8.55 -7.93
C GLU A 623 -13.91 -9.17 -6.57
N SER A 624 -13.80 -10.49 -6.46
CA SER A 624 -13.97 -11.21 -5.20
C SER A 624 -12.72 -12.03 -4.96
N THR A 625 -12.00 -11.76 -3.87
CA THR A 625 -10.69 -12.35 -3.56
C THR A 625 -10.72 -12.99 -2.19
N GLY A 626 -10.14 -14.18 -2.06
CA GLY A 626 -10.19 -15.02 -0.85
C GLY A 626 -11.06 -16.26 -1.02
N SER A 627 -11.10 -17.08 0.03
CA SER A 627 -11.88 -18.32 0.07
C SER A 627 -12.67 -18.42 1.37
N GLY A 628 -13.93 -18.87 1.29
CA GLY A 628 -14.77 -19.09 2.46
C GLY A 628 -15.14 -17.79 3.18
N THR A 629 -14.95 -17.76 4.50
CA THR A 629 -15.35 -16.63 5.37
C THR A 629 -14.49 -15.37 5.21
N ASN A 630 -13.33 -15.47 4.56
CA ASN A 630 -12.39 -14.35 4.34
C ASN A 630 -12.46 -13.80 2.90
N THR A 631 -13.65 -13.80 2.29
CA THR A 631 -13.84 -13.29 0.94
C THR A 631 -14.00 -11.77 0.96
N HIS A 632 -13.06 -11.06 0.36
CA HIS A 632 -13.11 -9.62 0.15
C HIS A 632 -13.73 -9.33 -1.22
N VAL A 633 -14.77 -8.51 -1.25
CA VAL A 633 -15.45 -8.12 -2.49
C VAL A 633 -15.22 -6.64 -2.73
N GLU A 634 -14.61 -6.33 -3.87
CA GLU A 634 -14.42 -4.98 -4.37
C GLU A 634 -15.30 -4.79 -5.61
N THR A 635 -15.96 -3.65 -5.72
CA THR A 635 -16.85 -3.34 -6.83
C THR A 635 -16.52 -1.98 -7.37
N GLU A 636 -16.21 -1.92 -8.65
CA GLU A 636 -15.83 -0.72 -9.39
C GLU A 636 -16.85 -0.46 -10.49
N THR A 637 -17.27 0.80 -10.64
CA THR A 637 -18.11 1.24 -11.76
C THR A 637 -17.21 1.66 -12.92
N LEU A 638 -17.14 0.86 -13.98
CA LEU A 638 -16.29 1.11 -15.15
C LEU A 638 -16.94 2.08 -16.15
N ALA A 639 -18.26 2.07 -16.22
CA ALA A 639 -19.02 2.94 -17.10
C ALA A 639 -20.31 3.36 -16.40
N LYS A 640 -20.66 4.64 -16.54
CA LYS A 640 -21.95 5.19 -16.12
C LYS A 640 -22.58 5.89 -17.33
N PHE A 641 -23.74 5.41 -17.74
CA PHE A 641 -24.50 5.98 -18.85
C PHE A 641 -25.79 6.58 -18.33
N GLU A 642 -25.87 7.91 -18.35
CA GLU A 642 -27.08 8.63 -17.98
C GLU A 642 -28.08 8.51 -19.14
N LEU A 643 -29.20 7.85 -18.87
CA LEU A 643 -30.17 7.48 -19.89
C LEU A 643 -31.27 8.52 -20.07
N MET A 644 -31.67 9.16 -18.97
CA MET A 644 -32.75 10.13 -18.97
C MET A 644 -32.64 11.08 -17.77
N ASP A 645 -32.99 12.34 -18.02
CA ASP A 645 -33.32 13.37 -17.02
C ASP A 645 -34.78 13.79 -17.27
N GLY A 646 -35.68 13.44 -16.34
CA GLY A 646 -37.12 13.74 -16.44
C GLY A 646 -38.08 12.55 -16.32
N ALA A 647 -39.39 12.83 -16.40
CA ALA A 647 -40.47 11.86 -16.11
C ALA A 647 -40.98 11.14 -17.37
N PRO A 648 -40.66 9.84 -17.57
CA PRO A 648 -41.14 9.08 -18.72
C PRO A 648 -42.63 8.75 -18.60
N VAL A 649 -43.32 8.57 -19.73
CA VAL A 649 -44.72 8.13 -19.74
C VAL A 649 -44.87 6.66 -20.11
N ARG A 650 -45.98 6.06 -19.66
CA ARG A 650 -46.32 4.68 -19.96
C ARG A 650 -46.36 4.44 -21.49
N GLY A 651 -45.68 3.40 -21.94
CA GLY A 651 -45.58 3.01 -23.34
C GLY A 651 -44.39 3.61 -24.09
N GLU A 652 -43.63 4.52 -23.48
CA GLU A 652 -42.37 5.00 -24.05
C GLU A 652 -41.31 3.91 -24.03
N SER A 653 -40.31 4.10 -24.89
CA SER A 653 -39.15 3.22 -24.91
C SER A 653 -37.88 3.94 -25.34
N ILE A 654 -36.77 3.59 -24.71
CA ILE A 654 -35.46 4.20 -24.95
C ILE A 654 -34.53 3.14 -25.56
N PRO A 655 -34.05 3.31 -26.80
CA PRO A 655 -33.05 2.41 -27.37
C PRO A 655 -31.67 2.67 -26.76
N ILE A 656 -30.96 1.60 -26.44
CA ILE A 656 -29.66 1.60 -25.77
C ILE A 656 -28.62 1.00 -26.71
N ARG A 657 -27.48 1.69 -26.87
CA ARG A 657 -26.29 1.18 -27.55
C ARG A 657 -25.05 1.57 -26.76
N LEU A 658 -24.45 0.61 -26.06
CA LEU A 658 -23.25 0.82 -25.27
C LEU A 658 -22.05 0.15 -25.93
N PHE A 659 -21.06 0.94 -26.34
CA PHE A 659 -19.83 0.44 -26.92
C PHE A 659 -18.86 0.02 -25.82
N LEU A 660 -18.40 -1.24 -25.84
CA LEU A 660 -17.48 -1.75 -24.82
C LEU A 660 -16.01 -1.39 -25.08
N SER A 661 -15.66 -1.09 -26.35
CA SER A 661 -14.28 -0.82 -26.77
C SER A 661 -13.53 0.30 -26.03
N PRO A 662 -14.15 1.39 -25.57
CA PRO A 662 -13.45 2.44 -24.83
C PRO A 662 -13.08 2.04 -23.39
N TYR A 663 -13.69 0.99 -22.85
CA TYR A 663 -13.53 0.60 -21.46
C TYR A 663 -12.44 -0.47 -21.29
N GLU A 664 -11.69 -0.37 -20.21
CA GLU A 664 -10.62 -1.32 -19.87
C GLU A 664 -11.21 -2.60 -19.28
N LEU A 665 -11.75 -3.46 -20.16
CA LEU A 665 -12.37 -4.72 -19.79
C LEU A 665 -11.39 -5.89 -19.87
N ALA A 666 -11.46 -6.77 -18.88
CA ALA A 666 -10.85 -8.09 -18.88
C ALA A 666 -11.92 -9.18 -19.07
N PRO A 667 -11.55 -10.40 -19.51
CA PRO A 667 -12.48 -11.53 -19.51
C PRO A 667 -13.08 -11.81 -18.12
N THR A 668 -14.26 -12.43 -18.09
CA THR A 668 -14.88 -12.89 -16.84
C THR A 668 -14.11 -14.09 -16.31
N TYR A 669 -13.76 -14.04 -15.02
CA TYR A 669 -13.08 -15.10 -14.31
C TYR A 669 -13.98 -15.62 -13.19
N SER A 670 -14.27 -16.91 -13.20
CA SER A 670 -15.09 -17.54 -12.16
C SER A 670 -14.26 -18.52 -11.36
N ASN A 671 -14.07 -18.21 -10.07
CA ASN A 671 -13.45 -19.08 -9.08
C ASN A 671 -12.07 -19.63 -9.49
N ILE A 672 -11.18 -18.74 -9.92
CA ILE A 672 -9.82 -19.09 -10.36
C ILE A 672 -9.03 -19.63 -9.18
N ASN A 673 -8.66 -20.90 -9.27
CA ASN A 673 -7.90 -21.64 -8.25
C ASN A 673 -8.50 -21.53 -6.82
N ASN A 674 -9.80 -21.34 -6.68
CA ASN A 674 -10.47 -21.02 -5.40
C ASN A 674 -9.90 -19.78 -4.69
N LYS A 675 -9.29 -18.84 -5.43
CA LYS A 675 -8.65 -17.64 -4.90
C LYS A 675 -9.35 -16.35 -5.26
N PHE A 676 -9.81 -16.22 -6.50
CA PHE A 676 -10.52 -15.00 -6.90
C PHE A 676 -11.52 -15.21 -8.04
N SER A 677 -12.43 -14.26 -8.19
CA SER A 677 -13.38 -14.14 -9.29
C SER A 677 -13.46 -12.69 -9.76
N VAL A 678 -13.64 -12.49 -11.06
CA VAL A 678 -13.89 -11.19 -11.68
C VAL A 678 -15.15 -11.32 -12.52
N LYS A 679 -16.21 -10.62 -12.10
CA LYS A 679 -17.54 -10.67 -12.73
C LYS A 679 -17.98 -9.29 -13.17
N TYR A 680 -18.81 -9.23 -14.21
CA TYR A 680 -19.36 -7.99 -14.74
C TYR A 680 -20.87 -7.99 -14.59
N TYR A 681 -21.42 -6.85 -14.21
CA TYR A 681 -22.85 -6.65 -14.03
C TYR A 681 -23.31 -5.42 -14.78
N LEU A 682 -24.43 -5.55 -15.49
CA LEU A 682 -25.23 -4.41 -15.90
C LEU A 682 -26.10 -4.02 -14.72
N ASN A 683 -26.00 -2.78 -14.28
CA ASN A 683 -26.73 -2.25 -13.14
C ASN A 683 -27.58 -1.06 -13.60
N LEU A 684 -28.90 -1.26 -13.66
CA LEU A 684 -29.85 -0.18 -13.93
C LEU A 684 -30.21 0.47 -12.60
N VAL A 685 -30.01 1.78 -12.52
CA VAL A 685 -30.26 2.60 -11.34
C VAL A 685 -31.30 3.65 -11.68
N LEU A 686 -32.31 3.78 -10.83
CA LEU A 686 -33.35 4.78 -10.94
C LEU A 686 -33.42 5.58 -9.64
N VAL A 687 -33.58 6.89 -9.76
CA VAL A 687 -33.77 7.81 -8.64
C VAL A 687 -35.06 8.57 -8.87
N ASP A 688 -35.95 8.61 -7.90
CA ASP A 688 -37.19 9.39 -7.98
C ASP A 688 -37.04 10.81 -7.43
N GLU A 689 -38.11 11.62 -7.52
CA GLU A 689 -38.13 12.98 -6.97
C GLU A 689 -37.97 13.05 -5.44
N GLU A 690 -38.23 11.95 -4.73
CA GLU A 690 -38.04 11.83 -3.27
C GLU A 690 -36.63 11.31 -2.91
N ASP A 691 -35.71 11.28 -3.88
CA ASP A 691 -34.34 10.75 -3.79
C ASP A 691 -34.27 9.27 -3.35
N ARG A 692 -35.35 8.50 -3.52
CA ARG A 692 -35.36 7.04 -3.33
C ARG A 692 -34.67 6.38 -4.52
N ARG A 693 -33.80 5.40 -4.22
CA ARG A 693 -33.00 4.68 -5.22
C ARG A 693 -33.52 3.27 -5.43
N TYR A 694 -33.82 2.95 -6.67
CA TYR A 694 -34.17 1.60 -7.12
C TYR A 694 -33.06 1.09 -8.01
N PHE A 695 -32.67 -0.16 -7.86
CA PHE A 695 -31.66 -0.73 -8.74
C PHE A 695 -31.89 -2.20 -8.98
N LYS A 696 -31.45 -2.66 -10.16
CA LYS A 696 -31.42 -4.06 -10.53
C LYS A 696 -30.14 -4.34 -11.27
N GLN A 697 -29.48 -5.41 -10.86
CA GLN A 697 -28.22 -5.86 -11.44
C GLN A 697 -28.40 -7.24 -12.10
N GLN A 698 -27.76 -7.44 -13.24
CA GLN A 698 -27.74 -8.70 -13.96
C GLN A 698 -26.32 -9.01 -14.45
N GLU A 699 -25.85 -10.23 -14.22
CA GLU A 699 -24.51 -10.67 -14.62
C GLU A 699 -24.40 -10.79 -16.14
N ILE A 700 -23.30 -10.29 -16.70
CA ILE A 700 -22.90 -10.46 -18.09
C ILE A 700 -21.51 -11.09 -18.17
N THR A 701 -21.29 -11.97 -19.14
CA THR A 701 -19.99 -12.64 -19.33
C THR A 701 -19.18 -11.92 -20.40
N MET A 702 -17.96 -11.51 -20.05
CA MET A 702 -16.99 -10.92 -20.96
C MET A 702 -16.00 -11.98 -21.45
N TYR A 703 -15.69 -12.01 -22.75
CA TYR A 703 -14.68 -12.90 -23.32
C TYR A 703 -13.80 -12.20 -24.36
N ARG A 704 -12.60 -12.73 -24.62
CA ARG A 704 -11.69 -12.19 -25.64
C ARG A 704 -11.82 -12.97 -26.94
N LEU A 705 -12.17 -12.28 -28.02
CA LEU A 705 -12.23 -12.85 -29.37
C LEU A 705 -10.82 -12.92 -29.99
N SER A 706 -10.56 -13.90 -30.85
CA SER A 706 -9.35 -13.94 -31.68
C SER A 706 -9.30 -12.72 -32.62
N GLU A 707 -8.11 -12.13 -32.77
CA GLU A 707 -7.88 -10.96 -33.63
C GLU A 707 -7.97 -11.26 -35.14
N THR A 708 -8.17 -12.51 -35.53
CA THR A 708 -8.35 -12.98 -36.92
C THR A 708 -9.80 -13.05 -37.39
N SER A 709 -10.75 -12.47 -36.63
CA SER A 709 -12.19 -12.50 -36.95
C SER A 709 -12.74 -11.10 -37.21
#